data_AF-A0A2E8HKS2-F1
#
_entry.id   AF-A0A2E8HKS2-F1
#
_cell.length_a   1.000
_cell.length_b   1.000
_cell.length_c   1.000
_cell.angle_alpha   90.00
_cell.angle_beta   90.00
_cell.angle_gamma   90.00
#
_symmetry.space_group_name_H-M   'P 1'
#
loop_
_entity.id
_entity.type
_entity.pdbx_description
1 polymer ?
#
loop_
_entity_poly.entity_id
_entity_poly.type
_entity_poly.pdbx_seq_one_letter_code
_entity_poly.pdbx_strand_id
1 'polypeptide(L)'
;MKHRPTGALAVWMCVSAVLVGCALIQHRTAKPDLPEAGALREPEREFRAAWIATIANINWPSKRGLSTDQQKQEAIVLLDLLSAHNFNAAIFQVRPQCDALYASELEPWSYFLTGVQGQAPDPYYDPLRFWVDEAHRRGIELHVWLNPYRAHHVSGGKVSEHSIVNQRPELVVKLETGYYWMDPARQGTQDHSLAVVMDLVRRYDIDGVHFDDYFYPYPSYNNNRDFPDDESWTEYQRQGGKLLRDDWRRDAVDRFIKRLYKEIKLEKPHVKFGLSPFGIWRPHNPKSIRGLDQYDVLYADARRWLNEGWVDYWSPQLYWPTNQVAQSFPVLLGWWAGENSKGRHFWPGISVGRGGRSEVGVAEVLNQIMITRGMLPESPGVIHWSIGSLKNQQLIEAIHSGPYAKPALVPRSPWMDRKAPAAPRLSTRVAGDQLEISWVHENEGDVFRWVVYYKREGAWKYIIANHRDRSHAVPVFTIDLAAVKAAGGPERLADVGEVIRPITEIAVSAVDRVGNESEHAHQVLRVKTASDAAPAPTMADVAAEFEASQRPASPVRRRPRVKLGVEVLVEDRLELIEGKRVGLVTNPSAVGWDLRSSIDILANTDGVNLVALFGAEHGVRGARQGRINIAGEADPQTGIPVFSLYGDSFAPRKEWLEELDVLLFDIQGVGSAWYTYKYSMSFAMEACAEAGIPFIVLDRPNPLGGRVVEGPFLELSGIFRHPLPLRHGMTYGELATMWNEAEGFGADLTVVKMDGWRRRMTWGDTGLLWVMPSPNMGTLATAIVYPGQCLFERMNMSEGRGTTKPFLMVGAPWVDCDRAAEDLNGRGIEGAIFRPVHFIPRKLTKGENRRSKPWNQTCCGIEIMLTDYDAYRSVAGALHIIDACRKTSPDSLAWSPPATIALLDEPGATVEAVVERSQEEVADFVQKRREYLLYR
;
A
#
# COMPACT_ATOMS: atom_id res chain seq x y z
N MET A 1 81.04 -19.22 15.83
CA MET A 1 82.01 -18.83 14.78
C MET A 1 81.35 -18.92 13.40
N LYS A 2 82.05 -18.63 12.31
CA LYS A 2 81.57 -18.66 10.90
C LYS A 2 81.07 -20.08 10.52
N HIS A 3 80.20 -20.34 9.53
CA HIS A 3 80.17 -19.78 8.15
C HIS A 3 78.76 -19.65 7.50
N ARG A 4 78.76 -19.00 6.33
CA ARG A 4 77.69 -18.75 5.31
C ARG A 4 77.47 -19.96 4.36
N PRO A 5 76.56 -19.93 3.34
CA PRO A 5 75.62 -18.87 2.86
C PRO A 5 74.13 -19.35 2.92
N THR A 6 73.07 -18.90 2.20
CA THR A 6 72.82 -18.03 1.01
C THR A 6 71.45 -17.29 1.14
N GLY A 7 71.09 -16.44 0.16
CA GLY A 7 69.75 -16.54 -0.49
C GLY A 7 68.59 -15.60 -0.09
N ALA A 8 68.62 -14.30 -0.45
CA ALA A 8 67.44 -13.48 -0.83
C ALA A 8 67.78 -11.99 -1.18
N LEU A 9 66.87 -11.32 -1.90
CA LEU A 9 66.54 -9.86 -1.93
C LEU A 9 67.49 -8.81 -2.55
N ALA A 10 66.97 -8.13 -3.58
CA ALA A 10 67.16 -6.70 -3.96
C ALA A 10 65.97 -6.29 -4.88
N VAL A 11 65.24 -5.15 -4.84
CA VAL A 11 65.23 -3.85 -4.11
C VAL A 11 65.65 -2.60 -4.92
N TRP A 12 64.68 -2.08 -5.69
CA TRP A 12 64.38 -0.68 -6.06
C TRP A 12 65.32 0.20 -6.95
N MET A 13 64.66 1.21 -7.55
CA MET A 13 65.16 2.37 -8.33
C MET A 13 65.86 2.15 -9.68
N CYS A 14 65.23 2.72 -10.73
CA CYS A 14 65.91 3.32 -11.89
C CYS A 14 65.19 4.64 -12.25
N VAL A 15 65.93 5.59 -12.80
CA VAL A 15 65.53 7.00 -12.96
C VAL A 15 65.59 7.41 -14.44
N SER A 16 64.64 8.23 -14.88
CA SER A 16 64.65 9.04 -16.12
C SER A 16 65.14 8.40 -17.43
N ALA A 17 64.20 8.04 -18.33
CA ALA A 17 64.20 8.47 -19.74
C ALA A 17 63.16 7.73 -20.62
N VAL A 18 61.91 8.21 -20.65
CA VAL A 18 61.04 8.08 -21.84
C VAL A 18 60.28 9.40 -22.00
N LEU A 19 60.73 10.23 -22.94
CA LEU A 19 60.08 11.48 -23.35
C LEU A 19 59.88 11.44 -24.87
N VAL A 20 58.95 12.27 -25.36
CA VAL A 20 58.51 12.36 -26.77
C VAL A 20 57.70 11.15 -27.23
N GLY A 21 56.38 11.36 -27.44
CA GLY A 21 55.47 10.32 -27.96
C GLY A 21 53.99 10.70 -27.87
N CYS A 22 53.57 11.39 -26.80
CA CYS A 22 52.18 11.82 -26.61
C CYS A 22 52.00 13.31 -26.94
N ALA A 23 51.61 13.62 -28.18
CA ALA A 23 51.20 14.95 -28.59
C ALA A 23 49.68 15.04 -28.77
N LEU A 24 49.01 15.74 -27.84
CA LEU A 24 47.76 16.48 -28.04
C LEU A 24 46.58 15.75 -28.73
N ILE A 25 45.90 14.88 -27.97
CA ILE A 25 44.43 14.92 -27.93
C ILE A 25 44.03 15.36 -26.52
N GLN A 26 43.98 16.68 -26.30
CA GLN A 26 43.37 17.24 -25.10
C GLN A 26 41.85 17.22 -25.25
N HIS A 27 41.22 16.10 -24.88
CA HIS A 27 39.84 16.21 -24.41
C HIS A 27 39.85 17.11 -23.17
N ARG A 28 39.34 18.33 -23.32
CA ARG A 28 39.01 19.17 -22.17
C ARG A 28 37.91 18.48 -21.39
N THR A 29 38.29 17.75 -20.33
CA THR A 29 37.36 17.43 -19.25
C THR A 29 36.97 18.75 -18.61
N ALA A 30 35.87 19.34 -19.08
CA ALA A 30 35.20 20.39 -18.34
C ALA A 30 34.95 19.86 -16.92
N LYS A 31 35.23 20.68 -15.90
CA LYS A 31 34.62 20.42 -14.60
C LYS A 31 33.10 20.51 -14.82
N PRO A 32 32.28 19.69 -14.15
CA PRO A 32 30.86 20.01 -14.06
C PRO A 32 30.75 21.37 -13.38
N ASP A 33 30.33 22.39 -14.12
CA ASP A 33 30.06 23.70 -13.54
C ASP A 33 28.93 23.53 -12.52
N LEU A 34 29.16 24.03 -11.30
CA LEU A 34 28.12 24.05 -10.28
C LEU A 34 27.00 24.97 -10.79
N PRO A 35 25.75 24.49 -10.90
CA PRO A 35 24.68 25.26 -11.52
C PRO A 35 24.48 26.59 -10.79
N GLU A 36 24.37 27.69 -11.56
CA GLU A 36 24.29 29.03 -11.01
C GLU A 36 23.18 29.18 -9.96
N ALA A 37 23.49 29.90 -8.88
CA ALA A 37 22.59 30.11 -7.76
C ALA A 37 21.36 30.94 -8.21
N GLY A 38 20.26 30.25 -8.51
CA GLY A 38 18.99 30.84 -8.97
C GLY A 38 18.46 30.28 -10.29
N ALA A 39 19.23 29.45 -10.99
CA ALA A 39 18.79 28.76 -12.20
C ALA A 39 17.65 27.77 -11.92
N LEU A 40 16.71 27.66 -12.87
CA LEU A 40 15.61 26.68 -12.82
C LEU A 40 16.19 25.27 -12.90
N ARG A 41 15.80 24.41 -11.96
CA ARG A 41 16.29 23.03 -11.85
C ARG A 41 15.29 22.07 -12.48
N GLU A 42 15.72 21.30 -13.48
CA GLU A 42 14.91 20.20 -14.02
C GLU A 42 14.54 19.17 -12.92
N PRO A 43 13.41 18.48 -13.07
CA PRO A 43 13.05 17.34 -12.24
C PRO A 43 14.08 16.22 -12.27
N GLU A 44 14.09 15.42 -11.21
CA GLU A 44 14.81 14.16 -11.24
C GLU A 44 14.20 13.25 -12.31
N ARG A 45 15.05 12.60 -13.10
CA ARG A 45 14.67 11.73 -14.23
C ARG A 45 15.24 10.34 -13.98
N GLU A 46 14.37 9.37 -13.71
CA GLU A 46 14.74 8.01 -13.32
C GLU A 46 13.58 7.05 -13.59
N PHE A 47 13.84 5.89 -14.20
CA PHE A 47 12.81 4.87 -14.44
C PHE A 47 12.64 3.96 -13.22
N ARG A 48 11.43 3.90 -12.69
CA ARG A 48 11.10 3.24 -11.42
C ARG A 48 9.93 2.31 -11.63
N ALA A 49 10.25 1.07 -11.98
CA ALA A 49 9.28 0.09 -12.43
C ALA A 49 9.24 -1.17 -11.54
N ALA A 50 8.11 -1.87 -11.56
CA ALA A 50 7.97 -3.20 -10.97
C ALA A 50 7.27 -4.15 -11.96
N TRP A 51 7.70 -5.42 -11.98
CA TRP A 51 6.98 -6.48 -12.69
C TRP A 51 5.75 -6.93 -11.90
N ILE A 52 4.65 -7.13 -12.63
CA ILE A 52 3.37 -7.63 -12.14
C ILE A 52 3.04 -8.91 -12.92
N ALA A 53 3.44 -10.05 -12.37
CA ALA A 53 3.30 -11.36 -12.98
C ALA A 53 1.89 -11.93 -12.79
N THR A 54 1.33 -12.48 -13.86
CA THR A 54 -0.02 -13.08 -13.90
C THR A 54 0.03 -14.59 -14.13
N ILE A 55 1.11 -15.09 -14.72
CA ILE A 55 1.46 -16.51 -14.72
C ILE A 55 1.43 -17.06 -13.30
N ALA A 56 0.80 -18.22 -13.13
CA ALA A 56 0.60 -18.89 -11.84
C ALA A 56 -0.04 -18.02 -10.73
N ASN A 57 -0.72 -16.91 -11.08
CA ASN A 57 -1.30 -15.95 -10.13
C ASN A 57 -0.26 -15.33 -9.17
N ILE A 58 1.00 -15.19 -9.61
CA ILE A 58 2.14 -14.76 -8.76
C ILE A 58 1.96 -13.37 -8.15
N ASN A 59 1.33 -12.42 -8.85
CA ASN A 59 1.03 -11.09 -8.31
C ASN A 59 -0.43 -10.66 -8.53
N TRP A 60 -1.03 -10.95 -9.69
CA TRP A 60 -2.40 -10.54 -10.02
C TRP A 60 -3.05 -11.45 -11.09
N PRO A 61 -4.38 -11.71 -11.02
CA PRO A 61 -5.19 -11.62 -9.80
C PRO A 61 -4.64 -12.61 -8.75
N SER A 62 -4.84 -12.36 -7.46
CA SER A 62 -4.26 -13.17 -6.38
C SER A 62 -4.67 -14.64 -6.41
N LYS A 63 -5.85 -14.91 -6.98
CA LYS A 63 -6.33 -16.24 -7.36
C LYS A 63 -7.21 -16.13 -8.60
N ARG A 64 -7.49 -17.28 -9.21
CA ARG A 64 -8.48 -17.44 -10.30
C ARG A 64 -9.89 -17.31 -9.76
N GLY A 65 -10.84 -16.93 -10.61
CA GLY A 65 -12.27 -16.92 -10.29
C GLY A 65 -12.67 -15.81 -9.29
N LEU A 66 -11.82 -14.79 -9.11
CA LEU A 66 -12.24 -13.55 -8.46
C LEU A 66 -13.30 -12.85 -9.31
N SER A 67 -14.26 -12.18 -8.67
CA SER A 67 -15.21 -11.34 -9.39
C SER A 67 -14.50 -10.17 -10.07
N THR A 68 -15.09 -9.63 -11.14
CA THR A 68 -14.53 -8.47 -11.86
C THR A 68 -14.19 -7.29 -10.94
N ASP A 69 -14.98 -7.03 -9.89
CA ASP A 69 -14.68 -5.92 -8.97
C ASP A 69 -13.58 -6.25 -7.96
N GLN A 70 -13.42 -7.51 -7.55
CA GLN A 70 -12.23 -7.96 -6.80
C GLN A 70 -10.96 -7.82 -7.64
N GLN A 71 -10.99 -8.25 -8.91
CA GLN A 71 -9.86 -8.12 -9.83
C GLN A 71 -9.46 -6.64 -10.03
N LYS A 72 -10.43 -5.75 -10.25
CA LYS A 72 -10.21 -4.30 -10.32
C LYS A 72 -9.63 -3.72 -9.03
N GLN A 73 -10.16 -4.10 -7.87
CA GLN A 73 -9.71 -3.57 -6.58
C GLN A 73 -8.26 -4.00 -6.27
N GLU A 74 -7.87 -5.23 -6.59
CA GLU A 74 -6.47 -5.67 -6.48
C GLU A 74 -5.54 -4.87 -7.41
N ALA A 75 -5.96 -4.58 -8.64
CA ALA A 75 -5.20 -3.76 -9.58
C ALA A 75 -5.03 -2.32 -9.07
N ILE A 76 -6.09 -1.72 -8.53
CA ILE A 76 -6.05 -0.41 -7.85
C ILE A 76 -5.05 -0.42 -6.70
N VAL A 77 -5.10 -1.42 -5.79
CA VAL A 77 -4.18 -1.53 -4.65
C VAL A 77 -2.72 -1.66 -5.09
N LEU A 78 -2.45 -2.39 -6.17
CA LEU A 78 -1.10 -2.51 -6.74
C LEU A 78 -0.60 -1.20 -7.37
N LEU A 79 -1.45 -0.45 -8.06
CA LEU A 79 -1.09 0.84 -8.66
C LEU A 79 -0.98 1.97 -7.62
N ASP A 80 -1.82 1.96 -6.58
CA ASP A 80 -1.72 2.86 -5.42
C ASP A 80 -0.41 2.63 -4.65
N LEU A 81 0.00 1.38 -4.45
CA LEU A 81 1.30 1.04 -3.85
C LEU A 81 2.48 1.65 -4.61
N LEU A 82 2.47 1.58 -5.95
CA LEU A 82 3.51 2.19 -6.79
C LEU A 82 3.47 3.72 -6.71
N SER A 83 2.28 4.31 -6.90
CA SER A 83 2.08 5.77 -6.92
C SER A 83 2.48 6.43 -5.60
N ALA A 84 2.11 5.82 -4.46
CA ALA A 84 2.39 6.35 -3.12
C ALA A 84 3.88 6.35 -2.72
N HIS A 85 4.73 5.64 -3.47
CA HIS A 85 6.17 5.51 -3.20
C HIS A 85 7.04 6.00 -4.38
N ASN A 86 6.49 6.92 -5.18
CA ASN A 86 7.17 7.60 -6.30
C ASN A 86 7.72 6.67 -7.40
N PHE A 87 7.07 5.53 -7.66
CA PHE A 87 7.29 4.73 -8.87
C PHE A 87 6.53 5.37 -10.05
N ASN A 88 7.04 5.19 -11.27
CA ASN A 88 6.50 5.84 -12.48
C ASN A 88 6.23 4.90 -13.66
N ALA A 89 6.46 3.58 -13.52
CA ALA A 89 6.03 2.59 -14.50
C ALA A 89 5.59 1.25 -13.87
N ALA A 90 4.74 0.51 -14.58
CA ALA A 90 4.27 -0.82 -14.21
C ALA A 90 4.38 -1.78 -15.41
N ILE A 91 5.00 -2.94 -15.21
CA ILE A 91 5.22 -3.93 -16.27
C ILE A 91 4.30 -5.13 -16.05
N PHE A 92 3.17 -5.13 -16.75
CA PHE A 92 2.02 -5.98 -16.46
C PHE A 92 1.87 -7.13 -17.46
N GLN A 93 1.83 -8.38 -16.97
CA GLN A 93 1.84 -9.56 -17.84
C GLN A 93 0.46 -9.83 -18.48
N VAL A 94 0.30 -9.48 -19.76
CA VAL A 94 -0.96 -9.64 -20.51
C VAL A 94 -1.06 -10.95 -21.29
N ARG A 95 0.08 -11.60 -21.58
CA ARG A 95 0.15 -12.90 -22.30
C ARG A 95 1.12 -13.86 -21.60
N PRO A 96 0.67 -14.66 -20.62
CA PRO A 96 1.55 -15.56 -19.86
C PRO A 96 1.84 -16.91 -20.56
N GLN A 97 0.93 -17.44 -21.40
CA GLN A 97 1.09 -18.77 -22.04
C GLN A 97 0.30 -18.98 -23.36
N CYS A 98 0.32 -18.02 -24.30
CA CYS A 98 -0.60 -18.00 -25.47
C CYS A 98 -2.07 -18.03 -25.04
N ASP A 99 -2.38 -17.05 -24.20
CA ASP A 99 -3.69 -16.71 -23.67
C ASP A 99 -3.67 -15.22 -23.26
N ALA A 100 -4.84 -14.58 -23.18
CA ALA A 100 -4.99 -13.13 -23.06
C ALA A 100 -5.65 -12.70 -21.75
N LEU A 101 -5.10 -11.66 -21.10
CA LEU A 101 -5.76 -10.94 -20.00
C LEU A 101 -6.46 -9.66 -20.48
N TYR A 102 -7.02 -9.74 -21.69
CA TYR A 102 -7.66 -8.66 -22.46
C TYR A 102 -8.54 -9.29 -23.54
N ALA A 103 -9.50 -8.55 -24.09
CA ALA A 103 -10.33 -9.09 -25.17
C ALA A 103 -9.49 -9.24 -26.45
N SER A 104 -9.41 -10.45 -27.02
CA SER A 104 -8.66 -10.74 -28.25
C SER A 104 -9.42 -11.71 -29.15
N GLU A 105 -9.23 -11.57 -30.46
CA GLU A 105 -9.68 -12.51 -31.49
C GLU A 105 -8.56 -13.50 -31.90
N LEU A 106 -7.33 -13.29 -31.40
CA LEU A 106 -6.14 -14.07 -31.75
C LEU A 106 -5.73 -15.08 -30.67
N GLU A 107 -6.09 -14.84 -29.41
CA GLU A 107 -5.69 -15.64 -28.24
C GLU A 107 -6.90 -15.84 -27.31
N PRO A 108 -7.08 -17.03 -26.71
CA PRO A 108 -8.18 -17.28 -25.79
C PRO A 108 -7.99 -16.53 -24.46
N TRP A 109 -9.08 -16.17 -23.77
CA TRP A 109 -9.01 -15.60 -22.42
C TRP A 109 -8.20 -16.48 -21.45
N SER A 110 -7.42 -15.85 -20.59
CA SER A 110 -6.44 -16.54 -19.75
C SER A 110 -7.05 -17.35 -18.62
N TYR A 111 -6.54 -18.59 -18.49
CA TYR A 111 -6.82 -19.48 -17.36
C TYR A 111 -6.41 -18.89 -16.00
N PHE A 112 -5.57 -17.85 -15.96
CA PHE A 112 -5.20 -17.14 -14.72
C PHE A 112 -6.26 -16.12 -14.25
N LEU A 113 -7.21 -15.72 -15.10
CA LEU A 113 -8.36 -14.89 -14.71
C LEU A 113 -9.47 -15.73 -14.04
N THR A 114 -10.09 -16.63 -14.80
CA THR A 114 -11.33 -17.33 -14.43
C THR A 114 -11.11 -18.72 -13.86
N GLY A 115 -10.03 -19.40 -14.26
CA GLY A 115 -9.88 -20.84 -14.09
C GLY A 115 -10.47 -21.67 -15.23
N VAL A 116 -10.90 -21.05 -16.34
CA VAL A 116 -11.28 -21.72 -17.59
C VAL A 116 -10.69 -20.95 -18.77
N GLN A 117 -9.80 -21.58 -19.53
CA GLN A 117 -9.22 -20.95 -20.73
C GLN A 117 -10.32 -20.70 -21.76
N GLY A 118 -10.36 -19.49 -22.33
CA GLY A 118 -11.41 -19.03 -23.25
C GLY A 118 -12.59 -18.33 -22.57
N GLN A 119 -12.77 -18.45 -21.24
CA GLN A 119 -13.83 -17.75 -20.51
C GLN A 119 -13.40 -16.34 -20.10
N ALA A 120 -14.18 -15.33 -20.48
CA ALA A 120 -14.03 -13.94 -20.04
C ALA A 120 -14.39 -13.74 -18.55
N PRO A 121 -13.90 -12.68 -17.89
CA PRO A 121 -14.40 -12.28 -16.57
C PRO A 121 -15.92 -12.00 -16.56
N ASP A 122 -16.56 -12.19 -15.42
CA ASP A 122 -17.98 -11.90 -15.21
C ASP A 122 -18.19 -11.09 -13.89
N PRO A 123 -18.98 -10.00 -13.89
CA PRO A 123 -19.53 -9.27 -15.04
C PRO A 123 -18.44 -8.82 -16.03
N TYR A 124 -18.74 -8.83 -17.33
CA TYR A 124 -17.75 -8.55 -18.38
C TYR A 124 -16.99 -7.22 -18.19
N TYR A 125 -15.66 -7.29 -18.30
CA TYR A 125 -14.79 -6.13 -18.55
C TYR A 125 -13.53 -6.55 -19.31
N ASP A 126 -12.85 -5.58 -19.92
CA ASP A 126 -11.49 -5.77 -20.45
C ASP A 126 -10.48 -5.37 -19.36
N PRO A 127 -9.65 -6.31 -18.84
CA PRO A 127 -8.72 -6.00 -17.76
C PRO A 127 -7.57 -5.09 -18.19
N LEU A 128 -6.99 -5.27 -19.37
CA LEU A 128 -5.89 -4.42 -19.83
C LEU A 128 -6.34 -2.97 -20.00
N ARG A 129 -7.52 -2.73 -20.58
CA ARG A 129 -8.07 -1.37 -20.67
C ARG A 129 -8.18 -0.72 -19.29
N PHE A 130 -8.69 -1.46 -18.30
CA PHE A 130 -8.76 -0.98 -16.92
C PHE A 130 -7.37 -0.70 -16.32
N TRP A 131 -6.39 -1.58 -16.53
CA TRP A 131 -5.01 -1.38 -16.09
C TRP A 131 -4.37 -0.12 -16.70
N VAL A 132 -4.63 0.18 -17.98
CA VAL A 132 -4.18 1.43 -18.63
C VAL A 132 -4.89 2.65 -17.99
N ASP A 133 -6.22 2.65 -17.96
CA ASP A 133 -7.05 3.75 -17.47
C ASP A 133 -6.79 4.10 -15.98
N GLU A 134 -6.38 3.13 -15.16
CA GLU A 134 -6.00 3.32 -13.75
C GLU A 134 -4.52 3.73 -13.57
N ALA A 135 -3.58 3.20 -14.37
CA ALA A 135 -2.16 3.55 -14.30
C ALA A 135 -1.94 5.01 -14.75
N HIS A 136 -2.52 5.39 -15.89
CA HIS A 136 -2.42 6.76 -16.43
C HIS A 136 -3.04 7.81 -15.51
N ARG A 137 -4.10 7.47 -14.76
CA ARG A 137 -4.71 8.38 -13.76
C ARG A 137 -3.78 8.69 -12.59
N ARG A 138 -2.80 7.81 -12.33
CA ARG A 138 -1.72 7.96 -11.35
C ARG A 138 -0.42 8.47 -11.98
N GLY A 139 -0.40 8.69 -13.29
CA GLY A 139 0.79 9.10 -14.05
C GLY A 139 1.87 8.02 -14.14
N ILE A 140 1.47 6.75 -14.06
CA ILE A 140 2.33 5.56 -14.21
C ILE A 140 2.27 5.10 -15.67
N GLU A 141 3.41 4.91 -16.33
CA GLU A 141 3.48 4.26 -17.65
C GLU A 141 3.11 2.78 -17.56
N LEU A 142 2.18 2.29 -18.40
CA LEU A 142 1.85 0.87 -18.48
C LEU A 142 2.57 0.19 -19.65
N HIS A 143 3.48 -0.72 -19.31
CA HIS A 143 4.19 -1.56 -20.26
C HIS A 143 3.57 -2.96 -20.27
N VAL A 144 3.07 -3.41 -21.41
CA VAL A 144 2.50 -4.76 -21.54
C VAL A 144 3.60 -5.80 -21.70
N TRP A 145 3.62 -6.76 -20.79
CA TRP A 145 4.57 -7.88 -20.80
C TRP A 145 3.92 -9.13 -21.40
N LEU A 146 4.60 -9.69 -22.39
CA LEU A 146 4.23 -10.94 -23.04
C LEU A 146 5.37 -11.94 -22.93
N ASN A 147 5.01 -13.22 -22.79
CA ASN A 147 5.91 -14.29 -23.18
C ASN A 147 5.72 -14.57 -24.70
N PRO A 148 6.79 -14.57 -25.52
CA PRO A 148 6.63 -14.70 -26.97
C PRO A 148 6.32 -16.13 -27.46
N TYR A 149 6.75 -17.19 -26.75
CA TYR A 149 6.74 -18.56 -27.31
C TYR A 149 6.10 -19.64 -26.41
N ARG A 150 5.91 -19.44 -25.11
CA ARG A 150 5.29 -20.44 -24.23
C ARG A 150 3.83 -20.69 -24.63
N ALA A 151 3.53 -21.88 -25.15
CA ALA A 151 2.18 -22.29 -25.58
C ALA A 151 1.32 -22.88 -24.44
N HIS A 152 1.97 -23.38 -23.38
CA HIS A 152 1.30 -23.85 -22.17
C HIS A 152 2.27 -23.92 -20.98
N HIS A 153 1.81 -23.55 -19.80
CA HIS A 153 2.54 -23.68 -18.54
C HIS A 153 1.99 -24.82 -17.68
N VAL A 154 2.80 -25.45 -16.83
CA VAL A 154 2.35 -26.57 -15.97
C VAL A 154 1.28 -26.19 -14.93
N SER A 155 1.15 -24.90 -14.60
CA SER A 155 0.04 -24.36 -13.80
C SER A 155 -1.08 -23.73 -14.66
N GLY A 156 -1.09 -24.02 -15.95
CA GLY A 156 -2.02 -23.54 -16.98
C GLY A 156 -3.31 -24.35 -17.11
N GLY A 157 -3.54 -25.33 -16.23
CA GLY A 157 -4.74 -26.18 -16.23
C GLY A 157 -4.63 -27.35 -17.21
N LYS A 158 -5.77 -27.86 -17.67
CA LYS A 158 -5.80 -28.78 -18.81
C LYS A 158 -5.73 -27.96 -20.10
N VAL A 159 -4.91 -28.39 -21.06
CA VAL A 159 -4.91 -27.86 -22.43
C VAL A 159 -6.34 -27.91 -23.00
N SER A 160 -6.94 -26.75 -23.26
CA SER A 160 -8.31 -26.61 -23.78
C SER A 160 -8.36 -26.74 -25.30
N GLU A 161 -9.55 -26.97 -25.86
CA GLU A 161 -9.76 -26.92 -27.32
C GLU A 161 -9.45 -25.54 -27.93
N HIS A 162 -9.57 -24.45 -27.17
CA HIS A 162 -9.18 -23.10 -27.60
C HIS A 162 -7.67 -22.83 -27.52
N SER A 163 -6.88 -23.71 -26.89
CA SER A 163 -5.43 -23.53 -26.76
C SER A 163 -4.74 -23.61 -28.11
N ILE A 164 -3.71 -22.78 -28.32
CA ILE A 164 -2.85 -22.84 -29.52
C ILE A 164 -2.22 -24.22 -29.75
N VAL A 165 -2.02 -25.00 -28.67
CA VAL A 165 -1.57 -26.40 -28.72
C VAL A 165 -2.50 -27.29 -29.57
N ASN A 166 -3.81 -27.02 -29.55
CA ASN A 166 -4.83 -27.77 -30.29
C ASN A 166 -5.29 -27.05 -31.58
N GLN A 167 -5.29 -25.71 -31.58
CA GLN A 167 -5.69 -24.90 -32.73
C GLN A 167 -4.60 -24.85 -33.82
N ARG A 168 -3.32 -24.84 -33.43
CA ARG A 168 -2.14 -24.70 -34.31
C ARG A 168 -1.04 -25.70 -33.92
N PRO A 169 -1.33 -27.01 -33.89
CA PRO A 169 -0.37 -28.03 -33.44
C PRO A 169 0.90 -28.08 -34.30
N GLU A 170 0.85 -27.61 -35.56
CA GLU A 170 2.01 -27.53 -36.47
C GLU A 170 3.03 -26.44 -36.09
N LEU A 171 2.70 -25.60 -35.10
CA LEU A 171 3.62 -24.61 -34.52
C LEU A 171 4.20 -25.04 -33.16
N VAL A 172 3.66 -26.09 -32.53
CA VAL A 172 3.83 -26.35 -31.09
C VAL A 172 4.49 -27.68 -30.80
N VAL A 173 5.55 -27.66 -29.97
CA VAL A 173 6.19 -28.85 -29.42
C VAL A 173 5.83 -29.06 -27.95
N LYS A 174 5.80 -30.31 -27.51
CA LYS A 174 5.61 -30.71 -26.12
C LYS A 174 6.96 -30.98 -25.45
N LEU A 175 7.16 -30.41 -24.27
CA LEU A 175 8.34 -30.66 -23.44
C LEU A 175 8.04 -31.65 -22.31
N GLU A 176 9.05 -32.38 -21.85
CA GLU A 176 8.88 -33.52 -20.95
C GLU A 176 8.27 -33.20 -19.58
N THR A 177 8.52 -32.01 -19.04
CA THR A 177 7.97 -31.62 -17.73
C THR A 177 6.53 -31.09 -17.82
N GLY A 178 5.89 -31.16 -19.00
CA GLY A 178 4.47 -30.82 -19.20
C GLY A 178 4.21 -29.44 -19.81
N TYR A 179 5.25 -28.63 -20.03
CA TYR A 179 5.15 -27.39 -20.80
C TYR A 179 4.93 -27.70 -22.29
N TYR A 180 4.34 -26.74 -22.99
CA TYR A 180 4.33 -26.72 -24.45
C TYR A 180 4.92 -25.38 -24.92
N TRP A 181 5.61 -25.41 -26.05
CA TRP A 181 6.36 -24.27 -26.59
C TRP A 181 6.09 -24.15 -28.09
N MET A 182 5.88 -22.94 -28.58
CA MET A 182 5.91 -22.70 -30.02
C MET A 182 7.36 -22.75 -30.51
N ASP A 183 7.57 -23.40 -31.64
CA ASP A 183 8.86 -23.47 -32.33
C ASP A 183 9.24 -22.07 -32.87
N PRO A 184 10.28 -21.40 -32.32
CA PRO A 184 10.64 -20.04 -32.71
C PRO A 184 11.17 -19.92 -34.14
N ALA A 185 11.60 -21.02 -34.76
CA ALA A 185 12.11 -21.04 -36.13
C ALA A 185 11.00 -21.06 -37.19
N ARG A 186 9.77 -21.46 -36.84
CA ARG A 186 8.64 -21.48 -37.76
C ARG A 186 8.13 -20.07 -38.03
N GLN A 187 8.04 -19.73 -39.32
CA GLN A 187 7.49 -18.45 -39.79
C GLN A 187 6.09 -18.18 -39.20
N GLY A 188 5.22 -19.19 -39.13
CA GLY A 188 3.88 -19.06 -38.54
C GLY A 188 3.88 -18.69 -37.05
N THR A 189 4.87 -19.14 -36.27
CA THR A 189 5.08 -18.70 -34.88
C THR A 189 5.42 -17.21 -34.82
N GLN A 190 6.33 -16.78 -35.69
CA GLN A 190 6.77 -15.38 -35.76
C GLN A 190 5.66 -14.45 -36.23
N ASP A 191 4.81 -14.90 -37.17
CA ASP A 191 3.65 -14.16 -37.64
C ASP A 191 2.55 -14.07 -36.57
N HIS A 192 2.25 -15.17 -35.87
CA HIS A 192 1.25 -15.18 -34.79
C HIS A 192 1.66 -14.27 -33.63
N SER A 193 2.86 -14.45 -33.07
CA SER A 193 3.33 -13.61 -31.96
C SER A 193 3.55 -12.15 -32.34
N LEU A 194 3.82 -11.84 -33.62
CA LEU A 194 3.79 -10.46 -34.12
C LEU A 194 2.36 -9.92 -34.16
N ALA A 195 1.41 -10.66 -34.74
CA ALA A 195 0.02 -10.23 -34.85
C ALA A 195 -0.58 -9.89 -33.48
N VAL A 196 -0.31 -10.72 -32.47
CA VAL A 196 -0.75 -10.51 -31.08
C VAL A 196 -0.14 -9.24 -30.45
N VAL A 197 1.13 -8.91 -30.72
CA VAL A 197 1.70 -7.64 -30.25
C VAL A 197 1.12 -6.45 -31.02
N MET A 198 0.96 -6.55 -32.33
CA MET A 198 0.45 -5.43 -33.13
C MET A 198 -1.04 -5.14 -32.87
N ASP A 199 -1.82 -6.16 -32.50
CA ASP A 199 -3.18 -6.02 -31.98
C ASP A 199 -3.21 -5.16 -30.70
N LEU A 200 -2.34 -5.48 -29.73
CA LEU A 200 -2.17 -4.72 -28.49
C LEU A 200 -1.73 -3.27 -28.75
N VAL A 201 -0.69 -3.08 -29.58
CA VAL A 201 -0.16 -1.76 -29.94
C VAL A 201 -1.23 -0.91 -30.61
N ARG A 202 -2.08 -1.48 -31.49
CA ARG A 202 -3.19 -0.76 -32.12
C ARG A 202 -4.25 -0.34 -31.11
N ARG A 203 -4.88 -1.32 -30.43
CA ARG A 203 -6.15 -1.11 -29.71
C ARG A 203 -6.03 -0.45 -28.34
N TYR A 204 -4.88 -0.57 -27.68
CA TYR A 204 -4.70 -0.05 -26.32
C TYR A 204 -3.75 1.14 -26.30
N ASP A 205 -3.93 2.01 -25.30
CA ASP A 205 -3.11 3.20 -25.07
C ASP A 205 -1.90 2.89 -24.18
N ILE A 206 -1.11 1.90 -24.60
CA ILE A 206 0.06 1.41 -23.87
C ILE A 206 1.29 2.30 -24.06
N ASP A 207 2.17 2.38 -23.07
CA ASP A 207 3.40 3.18 -23.14
C ASP A 207 4.61 2.35 -23.58
N GLY A 208 4.52 1.02 -23.46
CA GLY A 208 5.55 0.10 -23.94
C GLY A 208 5.10 -1.35 -24.10
N VAL A 209 5.93 -2.11 -24.81
CA VAL A 209 5.84 -3.56 -25.00
C VAL A 209 7.12 -4.19 -24.42
N HIS A 210 6.98 -5.28 -23.68
CA HIS A 210 8.06 -5.93 -22.95
C HIS A 210 8.06 -7.45 -23.16
N PHE A 211 9.21 -8.04 -23.48
CA PHE A 211 9.42 -9.49 -23.32
C PHE A 211 10.41 -9.78 -22.19
N ASP A 212 10.23 -10.95 -21.59
CA ASP A 212 11.10 -11.55 -20.58
C ASP A 212 12.23 -12.39 -21.22
N ASP A 213 12.80 -13.31 -20.45
CA ASP A 213 13.99 -14.10 -20.78
C ASP A 213 13.71 -15.40 -21.56
N TYR A 214 12.46 -15.68 -21.88
CA TYR A 214 12.02 -16.97 -22.43
C TYR A 214 11.96 -16.96 -23.96
N PHE A 215 13.10 -17.26 -24.59
CA PHE A 215 13.23 -17.42 -26.04
C PHE A 215 13.03 -18.90 -26.41
N TYR A 216 14.11 -19.68 -26.57
CA TYR A 216 14.01 -21.13 -26.40
C TYR A 216 13.86 -21.47 -24.90
N PRO A 217 13.23 -22.60 -24.55
CA PRO A 217 12.96 -22.94 -23.15
C PRO A 217 14.22 -23.24 -22.36
N TYR A 218 14.19 -22.99 -21.05
CA TYR A 218 15.24 -23.46 -20.15
C TYR A 218 15.36 -25.01 -20.22
N PRO A 219 16.57 -25.59 -20.23
CA PRO A 219 16.77 -27.04 -20.36
C PRO A 219 16.02 -27.86 -19.30
N SER A 220 15.85 -27.30 -18.09
CA SER A 220 15.08 -27.91 -17.01
C SER A 220 13.61 -28.19 -17.36
N TYR A 221 13.02 -27.49 -18.34
CA TYR A 221 11.66 -27.77 -18.82
C TYR A 221 11.58 -29.02 -19.70
N ASN A 222 12.72 -29.48 -20.23
CA ASN A 222 12.83 -30.67 -21.08
C ASN A 222 13.84 -31.70 -20.53
N ASN A 223 13.99 -31.80 -19.20
CA ASN A 223 14.95 -32.70 -18.52
C ASN A 223 16.41 -32.61 -19.01
N ASN A 224 16.80 -31.45 -19.56
CA ASN A 224 18.08 -31.18 -20.22
C ASN A 224 18.31 -31.93 -21.55
N ARG A 225 17.25 -32.46 -22.19
CA ARG A 225 17.30 -32.84 -23.61
C ARG A 225 17.15 -31.60 -24.49
N ASP A 226 17.69 -31.67 -25.70
CA ASP A 226 17.61 -30.60 -26.70
C ASP A 226 16.16 -30.25 -27.08
N PHE A 227 15.95 -29.06 -27.65
CA PHE A 227 14.64 -28.62 -28.12
C PHE A 227 14.21 -29.42 -29.37
N PRO A 228 13.01 -30.02 -29.39
CA PRO A 228 12.60 -30.99 -30.43
C PRO A 228 12.13 -30.31 -31.74
N ASP A 229 12.97 -29.47 -32.34
CA ASP A 229 12.73 -28.78 -33.62
C ASP A 229 13.30 -29.52 -34.86
N ASP A 230 13.48 -30.85 -34.78
CA ASP A 230 14.09 -31.65 -35.86
C ASP A 230 13.35 -31.54 -37.20
N GLU A 231 12.03 -31.36 -37.17
CA GLU A 231 11.19 -31.23 -38.37
C GLU A 231 11.44 -29.90 -39.11
N SER A 232 11.42 -28.77 -38.40
CA SER A 232 11.65 -27.44 -38.97
C SER A 232 13.11 -27.21 -39.31
N TRP A 233 14.04 -27.82 -38.56
CA TRP A 233 15.45 -27.89 -38.89
C TRP A 233 15.67 -28.66 -40.20
N THR A 234 15.07 -29.84 -40.34
CA THR A 234 15.15 -30.64 -41.57
C THR A 234 14.57 -29.88 -42.76
N GLU A 235 13.44 -29.19 -42.59
CA GLU A 235 12.84 -28.40 -43.68
C GLU A 235 13.70 -27.18 -44.06
N TYR A 236 14.31 -26.48 -43.09
CA TYR A 236 15.30 -25.45 -43.37
C TYR A 236 16.50 -25.97 -44.18
N GLN A 237 17.02 -27.17 -43.85
CA GLN A 237 18.08 -27.81 -44.62
C GLN A 237 17.63 -28.16 -46.05
N ARG A 238 16.40 -28.69 -46.23
CA ARG A 238 15.83 -29.03 -47.55
C ARG A 238 15.60 -27.79 -48.43
N GLN A 239 15.29 -26.65 -47.83
CA GLN A 239 15.19 -25.35 -48.52
C GLN A 239 16.55 -24.72 -48.84
N GLY A 240 17.67 -25.42 -48.59
CA GLY A 240 19.02 -24.96 -48.92
C GLY A 240 19.68 -24.11 -47.82
N GLY A 241 19.21 -24.23 -46.58
CA GLY A 241 19.79 -23.61 -45.39
C GLY A 241 21.27 -23.95 -45.17
N LYS A 242 22.02 -23.01 -44.58
CA LYS A 242 23.50 -23.07 -44.47
C LYS A 242 24.08 -22.71 -43.11
N LEU A 243 23.26 -22.20 -42.19
CA LEU A 243 23.67 -21.97 -40.80
C LEU A 243 23.82 -23.32 -40.07
N LEU A 244 24.61 -23.34 -39.00
CA LEU A 244 24.55 -24.43 -38.02
C LEU A 244 23.23 -24.34 -37.23
N ARG A 245 22.74 -25.44 -36.64
CA ARG A 245 21.44 -25.47 -35.95
C ARG A 245 21.33 -24.39 -34.88
N ASP A 246 22.36 -24.22 -34.05
CA ASP A 246 22.40 -23.18 -33.02
C ASP A 246 22.36 -21.75 -33.59
N ASP A 247 23.03 -21.50 -34.72
CA ASP A 247 23.03 -20.19 -35.40
C ASP A 247 21.71 -19.93 -36.13
N TRP A 248 21.05 -20.98 -36.63
CA TRP A 248 19.70 -20.91 -37.21
C TRP A 248 18.64 -20.64 -36.14
N ARG A 249 18.75 -21.26 -34.96
CA ARG A 249 17.90 -20.96 -33.79
C ARG A 249 18.04 -19.49 -33.36
N ARG A 250 19.27 -18.96 -33.32
CA ARG A 250 19.56 -17.54 -33.06
C ARG A 250 19.01 -16.61 -34.16
N ASP A 251 19.32 -16.87 -35.43
CA ASP A 251 18.83 -16.09 -36.59
C ASP A 251 17.30 -16.00 -36.65
N ALA A 252 16.59 -17.07 -36.26
CA ALA A 252 15.14 -17.07 -36.13
C ALA A 252 14.64 -16.02 -35.13
N VAL A 253 15.21 -15.99 -33.92
CA VAL A 253 14.84 -15.01 -32.89
C VAL A 253 15.26 -13.61 -33.30
N ASP A 254 16.47 -13.44 -33.87
CA ASP A 254 16.99 -12.16 -34.37
C ASP A 254 16.06 -11.54 -35.42
N ARG A 255 15.59 -12.34 -36.40
CA ARG A 255 14.64 -11.89 -37.41
C ARG A 255 13.31 -11.45 -36.79
N PHE A 256 12.79 -12.20 -35.83
CA PHE A 256 11.56 -11.85 -35.14
C PHE A 256 11.71 -10.55 -34.34
N ILE A 257 12.74 -10.41 -33.51
CA ILE A 257 13.00 -9.21 -32.69
C ILE A 257 13.21 -7.97 -33.56
N LYS A 258 14.01 -8.08 -34.63
CA LYS A 258 14.24 -6.99 -35.60
C LYS A 258 12.96 -6.52 -36.28
N ARG A 259 12.12 -7.48 -36.72
CA ARG A 259 10.82 -7.22 -37.36
C ARG A 259 9.87 -6.57 -36.37
N LEU A 260 9.73 -7.14 -35.19
CA LEU A 260 8.85 -6.67 -34.13
C LEU A 260 9.13 -5.21 -33.75
N TYR A 261 10.40 -4.87 -33.45
CA TYR A 261 10.79 -3.49 -33.17
C TYR A 261 10.38 -2.54 -34.31
N LYS A 262 10.69 -2.91 -35.57
CA LYS A 262 10.33 -2.11 -36.75
C LYS A 262 8.82 -1.88 -36.85
N GLU A 263 7.99 -2.92 -36.74
CA GLU A 263 6.54 -2.78 -36.88
C GLU A 263 5.93 -1.97 -35.71
N ILE A 264 6.40 -2.14 -34.47
CA ILE A 264 5.99 -1.29 -33.33
C ILE A 264 6.30 0.19 -33.61
N LYS A 265 7.53 0.51 -34.07
CA LYS A 265 7.93 1.89 -34.40
C LYS A 265 7.13 2.48 -35.57
N LEU A 266 6.66 1.67 -36.52
CA LEU A 266 5.83 2.12 -37.64
C LEU A 266 4.38 2.40 -37.23
N GLU A 267 3.82 1.62 -36.29
CA GLU A 267 2.42 1.74 -35.86
C GLU A 267 2.22 2.85 -34.83
N LYS A 268 3.04 2.87 -33.76
CA LYS A 268 3.03 3.92 -32.73
C LYS A 268 4.47 4.22 -32.28
N PRO A 269 5.14 5.23 -32.87
CA PRO A 269 6.54 5.55 -32.59
C PRO A 269 6.89 5.67 -31.09
N HIS A 270 5.98 6.24 -30.29
CA HIS A 270 6.16 6.47 -28.86
C HIS A 270 6.12 5.21 -27.97
N VAL A 271 5.56 4.08 -28.45
CA VAL A 271 5.41 2.86 -27.63
C VAL A 271 6.78 2.19 -27.48
N LYS A 272 7.38 2.29 -26.29
CA LYS A 272 8.75 1.82 -26.01
C LYS A 272 8.84 0.29 -26.10
N PHE A 273 9.72 -0.28 -26.92
CA PHE A 273 9.98 -1.73 -26.90
C PHE A 273 11.16 -2.06 -25.99
N GLY A 274 11.00 -3.05 -25.10
CA GLY A 274 12.07 -3.47 -24.19
C GLY A 274 12.17 -4.97 -23.99
N LEU A 275 13.39 -5.40 -23.65
CA LEU A 275 13.72 -6.80 -23.42
C LEU A 275 14.39 -6.98 -22.05
N SER A 276 13.93 -7.99 -21.30
CA SER A 276 14.48 -8.44 -20.01
C SER A 276 15.11 -9.83 -20.14
N PRO A 277 16.24 -9.94 -20.86
CA PRO A 277 16.95 -11.21 -21.04
C PRO A 277 17.58 -11.70 -19.73
N PHE A 278 18.05 -12.95 -19.73
CA PHE A 278 18.87 -13.46 -18.64
C PHE A 278 20.10 -12.56 -18.39
N GLY A 279 20.52 -12.41 -17.13
CA GLY A 279 21.52 -11.39 -16.77
C GLY A 279 22.94 -11.61 -17.30
N ILE A 280 23.27 -12.80 -17.81
CA ILE A 280 24.60 -13.18 -18.33
C ILE A 280 24.45 -13.49 -19.83
N TRP A 281 25.14 -12.77 -20.72
CA TRP A 281 25.19 -13.12 -22.15
C TRP A 281 25.89 -14.47 -22.32
N ARG A 282 27.17 -14.53 -21.92
CA ARG A 282 28.00 -15.75 -21.94
C ARG A 282 28.90 -15.79 -20.70
N PRO A 283 29.21 -16.96 -20.12
CA PRO A 283 30.22 -17.10 -19.08
C PRO A 283 31.56 -16.49 -19.51
N HIS A 284 32.37 -16.07 -18.54
CA HIS A 284 33.65 -15.39 -18.75
C HIS A 284 33.57 -14.03 -19.49
N ASN A 285 32.36 -13.50 -19.72
CA ASN A 285 32.13 -12.17 -20.27
C ASN A 285 31.38 -11.31 -19.24
N PRO A 286 32.07 -10.51 -18.41
CA PRO A 286 33.53 -10.38 -18.26
C PRO A 286 34.16 -11.55 -17.48
N LYS A 287 35.50 -11.61 -17.45
CA LYS A 287 36.32 -12.80 -17.09
C LYS A 287 36.00 -13.46 -15.73
N SER A 288 35.43 -12.74 -14.77
CA SER A 288 35.00 -13.26 -13.46
C SER A 288 33.68 -14.03 -13.48
N ILE A 289 32.79 -13.74 -14.44
CA ILE A 289 31.40 -14.23 -14.44
C ILE A 289 31.29 -15.70 -14.83
N ARG A 290 30.37 -16.43 -14.20
CA ARG A 290 30.01 -17.83 -14.46
C ARG A 290 28.49 -17.99 -14.39
N GLY A 291 27.92 -18.95 -15.11
CA GLY A 291 26.49 -19.24 -15.04
C GLY A 291 25.99 -19.92 -16.29
N LEU A 292 24.71 -19.72 -16.59
CA LEU A 292 24.11 -20.08 -17.88
C LEU A 292 24.74 -19.24 -19.01
N ASP A 293 24.91 -19.85 -20.18
CA ASP A 293 25.18 -19.14 -21.43
C ASP A 293 23.84 -18.96 -22.17
N GLN A 294 23.28 -17.75 -22.20
CA GLN A 294 21.96 -17.57 -22.85
C GLN A 294 22.06 -17.61 -24.38
N TYR A 295 23.24 -17.30 -24.93
CA TYR A 295 23.49 -17.27 -26.36
C TYR A 295 23.47 -18.70 -26.94
N ASP A 296 24.03 -19.69 -26.21
CA ASP A 296 24.00 -21.10 -26.61
C ASP A 296 22.86 -21.93 -26.01
N VAL A 297 22.27 -21.53 -24.88
CA VAL A 297 21.23 -22.35 -24.20
C VAL A 297 19.80 -21.84 -24.41
N LEU A 298 19.60 -20.52 -24.47
CA LEU A 298 18.29 -19.91 -24.75
C LEU A 298 18.18 -19.40 -26.20
N TYR A 299 19.28 -19.52 -26.96
CA TYR A 299 19.47 -18.99 -28.32
C TYR A 299 19.14 -17.49 -28.44
N ALA A 300 19.45 -16.75 -27.38
CA ALA A 300 19.24 -15.31 -27.29
C ALA A 300 20.54 -14.56 -27.56
N ASP A 301 20.73 -14.01 -28.77
CA ASP A 301 21.82 -13.07 -29.03
C ASP A 301 21.49 -11.66 -28.51
N ALA A 302 21.28 -11.60 -27.20
CA ALA A 302 20.95 -10.41 -26.46
C ALA A 302 21.98 -9.27 -26.66
N ARG A 303 23.26 -9.63 -26.85
CA ARG A 303 24.33 -8.68 -27.17
C ARG A 303 24.13 -8.02 -28.54
N ARG A 304 23.67 -8.76 -29.55
CA ARG A 304 23.35 -8.24 -30.88
C ARG A 304 22.14 -7.32 -30.86
N TRP A 305 21.04 -7.70 -30.19
CA TRP A 305 19.81 -6.88 -30.17
C TRP A 305 20.05 -5.48 -29.58
N LEU A 306 20.86 -5.40 -28.51
CA LEU A 306 21.28 -4.14 -27.90
C LEU A 306 22.20 -3.34 -28.83
N ASN A 307 23.25 -3.96 -29.37
CA ASN A 307 24.23 -3.29 -30.24
C ASN A 307 23.64 -2.83 -31.59
N GLU A 308 22.62 -3.51 -32.11
CA GLU A 308 21.90 -3.09 -33.32
C GLU A 308 20.79 -2.07 -32.99
N GLY A 309 20.36 -1.99 -31.74
CA GLY A 309 19.35 -1.04 -31.25
C GLY A 309 17.91 -1.42 -31.57
N TRP A 310 17.61 -2.72 -31.63
CA TRP A 310 16.26 -3.28 -31.84
C TRP A 310 15.40 -3.28 -30.56
N VAL A 311 15.65 -2.31 -29.69
CA VAL A 311 14.97 -2.00 -28.43
C VAL A 311 15.07 -0.50 -28.19
N ASP A 312 14.12 0.04 -27.42
CA ASP A 312 14.23 1.35 -26.78
C ASP A 312 14.83 1.24 -25.37
N TYR A 313 14.56 0.12 -24.65
CA TYR A 313 15.16 -0.13 -23.33
C TYR A 313 15.65 -1.56 -23.10
N TRP A 314 16.68 -1.67 -22.27
CA TRP A 314 17.40 -2.90 -21.94
C TRP A 314 17.30 -3.20 -20.45
N SER A 315 16.91 -4.42 -20.08
CA SER A 315 16.63 -4.78 -18.68
C SER A 315 17.13 -6.18 -18.27
N PRO A 316 18.41 -6.52 -18.50
CA PRO A 316 18.95 -7.83 -18.14
C PRO A 316 18.73 -8.15 -16.66
N GLN A 317 18.37 -9.40 -16.38
CA GLN A 317 17.99 -9.87 -15.05
C GLN A 317 19.20 -10.09 -14.14
N LEU A 318 19.69 -9.00 -13.53
CA LEU A 318 20.86 -8.98 -12.64
C LEU A 318 20.48 -9.40 -11.21
N TYR A 319 19.85 -10.57 -11.08
CA TYR A 319 19.20 -11.05 -9.85
C TYR A 319 20.15 -11.61 -8.77
N TRP A 320 21.38 -11.10 -8.67
CA TRP A 320 22.43 -11.58 -7.76
C TRP A 320 23.01 -10.45 -6.91
N PRO A 321 23.58 -10.76 -5.72
CA PRO A 321 24.18 -9.74 -4.86
C PRO A 321 25.40 -9.02 -5.48
N THR A 322 25.61 -7.79 -5.03
CA THR A 322 26.79 -6.96 -5.30
C THR A 322 28.11 -7.71 -5.05
N ASN A 323 28.20 -8.44 -3.94
CA ASN A 323 29.42 -9.13 -3.50
C ASN A 323 29.60 -10.55 -4.07
N GLN A 324 28.64 -11.11 -4.81
CA GLN A 324 28.72 -12.47 -5.35
C GLN A 324 29.61 -12.50 -6.61
N VAL A 325 30.94 -12.57 -6.44
CA VAL A 325 31.96 -12.40 -7.50
C VAL A 325 31.65 -13.08 -8.84
N ALA A 326 31.13 -14.32 -8.83
CA ALA A 326 30.82 -15.08 -10.03
C ALA A 326 29.58 -14.60 -10.81
N GLN A 327 28.74 -13.75 -10.22
CA GLN A 327 27.54 -13.14 -10.82
C GLN A 327 27.35 -11.67 -10.39
N SER A 328 28.43 -10.98 -10.03
CA SER A 328 28.38 -9.72 -9.27
C SER A 328 27.61 -8.62 -10.01
N PHE A 329 26.60 -8.05 -9.33
CA PHE A 329 25.73 -7.00 -9.87
C PHE A 329 26.48 -5.85 -10.56
N PRO A 330 27.40 -5.10 -9.90
CA PRO A 330 28.12 -3.99 -10.54
C PRO A 330 29.02 -4.45 -11.71
N VAL A 331 29.51 -5.68 -11.69
CA VAL A 331 30.38 -6.21 -12.76
C VAL A 331 29.57 -6.54 -14.01
N LEU A 332 28.38 -7.12 -13.86
CA LEU A 332 27.45 -7.35 -14.97
C LEU A 332 26.85 -6.03 -15.49
N LEU A 333 26.51 -5.11 -14.59
CA LEU A 333 26.03 -3.77 -14.91
C LEU A 333 27.05 -3.01 -15.78
N GLY A 334 28.32 -2.95 -15.35
CA GLY A 334 29.37 -2.29 -16.12
C GLY A 334 29.66 -2.94 -17.48
N TRP A 335 29.51 -4.27 -17.59
CA TRP A 335 29.69 -4.96 -18.86
C TRP A 335 28.55 -4.66 -19.85
N TRP A 336 27.29 -4.79 -19.43
CA TRP A 336 26.13 -4.47 -20.27
C TRP A 336 26.10 -2.99 -20.68
N ALA A 337 26.58 -2.08 -19.83
CA ALA A 337 26.73 -0.67 -20.17
C ALA A 337 27.72 -0.46 -21.34
N GLY A 338 28.83 -1.20 -21.36
CA GLY A 338 29.81 -1.17 -22.45
C GLY A 338 29.30 -1.75 -23.78
N GLU A 339 28.27 -2.60 -23.75
CA GLU A 339 27.62 -3.16 -24.95
C GLU A 339 26.48 -2.27 -25.50
N ASN A 340 26.13 -1.17 -24.82
CA ASN A 340 25.05 -0.27 -25.22
C ASN A 340 25.51 0.77 -26.27
N SER A 341 26.05 0.30 -27.39
CA SER A 341 26.63 1.15 -28.45
C SER A 341 25.62 2.06 -29.18
N LYS A 342 24.32 1.93 -28.89
CA LYS A 342 23.23 2.76 -29.43
C LYS A 342 22.64 3.76 -28.42
N GLY A 343 23.18 3.82 -27.20
CA GLY A 343 22.74 4.76 -26.17
C GLY A 343 21.26 4.61 -25.79
N ARG A 344 20.75 3.38 -25.77
CA ARG A 344 19.39 3.05 -25.34
C ARG A 344 19.25 3.19 -23.83
N HIS A 345 18.01 3.24 -23.33
CA HIS A 345 17.79 3.14 -21.90
C HIS A 345 18.32 1.80 -21.36
N PHE A 346 19.00 1.82 -20.22
CA PHE A 346 19.45 0.61 -19.55
C PHE A 346 18.98 0.66 -18.09
N TRP A 347 17.98 -0.16 -17.79
CA TRP A 347 17.31 -0.24 -16.50
C TRP A 347 17.33 -1.71 -16.04
N PRO A 348 18.38 -2.17 -15.33
CA PRO A 348 18.55 -3.58 -14.99
C PRO A 348 17.42 -4.11 -14.11
N GLY A 349 17.11 -5.41 -14.27
CA GLY A 349 16.22 -6.13 -13.38
C GLY A 349 16.91 -6.50 -12.07
N ILE A 350 16.32 -6.14 -10.93
CA ILE A 350 16.82 -6.48 -9.59
C ILE A 350 15.84 -7.39 -8.83
N SER A 351 16.36 -8.37 -8.08
CA SER A 351 15.53 -9.36 -7.37
C SER A 351 15.38 -9.01 -5.89
N VAL A 352 14.37 -8.21 -5.58
CA VAL A 352 14.20 -7.63 -4.24
C VAL A 352 13.65 -8.62 -3.19
N GLY A 353 13.16 -9.79 -3.61
CA GLY A 353 12.69 -10.84 -2.69
C GLY A 353 13.79 -11.74 -2.10
N ARG A 354 14.98 -11.83 -2.72
CA ARG A 354 16.00 -12.85 -2.38
C ARG A 354 16.73 -12.61 -1.05
N GLY A 355 16.73 -11.38 -0.53
CA GLY A 355 17.31 -11.05 0.79
C GLY A 355 16.41 -11.31 2.00
N GLY A 356 15.18 -11.79 1.76
CA GLY A 356 14.15 -11.93 2.81
C GLY A 356 13.72 -10.60 3.43
N ARG A 357 13.03 -10.66 4.57
CA ARG A 357 12.61 -9.47 5.34
C ARG A 357 13.72 -8.95 6.27
N SER A 358 14.97 -8.95 5.81
CA SER A 358 16.14 -8.63 6.64
C SER A 358 16.70 -7.24 6.31
N GLU A 359 17.29 -6.56 7.29
CA GLU A 359 17.97 -5.28 7.10
C GLU A 359 19.09 -5.37 6.05
N VAL A 360 19.80 -6.50 6.01
CA VAL A 360 20.81 -6.81 4.99
C VAL A 360 20.19 -6.91 3.60
N GLY A 361 19.02 -7.54 3.47
CA GLY A 361 18.26 -7.61 2.22
C GLY A 361 17.77 -6.24 1.74
N VAL A 362 17.28 -5.40 2.65
CA VAL A 362 16.88 -4.02 2.35
C VAL A 362 18.10 -3.20 1.90
N ALA A 363 19.20 -3.24 2.66
CA ALA A 363 20.43 -2.53 2.34
C ALA A 363 21.02 -2.93 0.98
N GLU A 364 20.97 -4.23 0.62
CA GLU A 364 21.42 -4.70 -0.69
C GLU A 364 20.56 -4.13 -1.84
N VAL A 365 19.24 -4.02 -1.68
CA VAL A 365 18.37 -3.36 -2.69
C VAL A 365 18.71 -1.87 -2.84
N LEU A 366 18.90 -1.16 -1.72
CA LEU A 366 19.32 0.25 -1.75
C LEU A 366 20.70 0.42 -2.41
N ASN A 367 21.65 -0.49 -2.13
CA ASN A 367 22.96 -0.51 -2.76
C ASN A 367 22.84 -0.70 -4.28
N GLN A 368 22.03 -1.64 -4.76
CA GLN A 368 21.84 -1.87 -6.20
C GLN A 368 21.24 -0.64 -6.91
N ILE A 369 20.26 0.05 -6.30
CA ILE A 369 19.71 1.31 -6.82
C ILE A 369 20.79 2.39 -6.90
N MET A 370 21.55 2.60 -5.81
CA MET A 370 22.57 3.66 -5.74
C MET A 370 23.79 3.38 -6.63
N ILE A 371 24.20 2.11 -6.78
CA ILE A 371 25.21 1.68 -7.75
C ILE A 371 24.73 1.97 -9.18
N THR A 372 23.46 1.68 -9.49
CA THR A 372 22.90 1.95 -10.82
C THR A 372 22.91 3.43 -11.14
N ARG A 373 22.52 4.30 -10.20
CA ARG A 373 22.63 5.77 -10.33
C ARG A 373 24.06 6.24 -10.56
N GLY A 374 25.03 5.68 -9.84
CA GLY A 374 26.44 6.05 -9.96
C GLY A 374 27.11 5.56 -11.26
N MET A 375 26.62 4.46 -11.85
CA MET A 375 27.18 3.88 -13.07
C MET A 375 26.44 4.29 -14.36
N LEU A 376 25.17 4.68 -14.28
CA LEU A 376 24.31 5.06 -15.42
C LEU A 376 23.65 6.45 -15.22
N PRO A 377 24.43 7.54 -15.01
CA PRO A 377 23.89 8.84 -14.61
C PRO A 377 22.98 9.52 -15.65
N GLU A 378 23.16 9.24 -16.95
CA GLU A 378 22.37 9.85 -18.04
C GLU A 378 20.94 9.28 -18.17
N SER A 379 20.70 8.08 -17.64
CA SER A 379 19.43 7.36 -17.77
C SER A 379 19.25 6.36 -16.60
N PRO A 380 19.27 6.83 -15.34
CA PRO A 380 19.19 5.94 -14.20
C PRO A 380 17.80 5.28 -14.12
N GLY A 381 17.74 4.13 -13.48
CA GLY A 381 16.50 3.41 -13.23
C GLY A 381 16.72 1.92 -13.06
N VAL A 382 15.77 1.24 -12.41
CA VAL A 382 15.80 -0.22 -12.19
C VAL A 382 14.38 -0.78 -12.26
N ILE A 383 14.27 -2.08 -12.52
CA ILE A 383 13.00 -2.80 -12.55
C ILE A 383 12.99 -3.86 -11.44
N HIS A 384 11.99 -3.79 -10.57
CA HIS A 384 11.91 -4.59 -9.35
C HIS A 384 11.16 -5.90 -9.62
N TRP A 385 11.85 -7.03 -9.47
CA TRP A 385 11.26 -8.38 -9.45
C TRP A 385 10.93 -8.79 -8.00
N SER A 386 9.68 -8.80 -7.56
CA SER A 386 8.44 -8.36 -8.23
C SER A 386 7.61 -7.46 -7.31
N ILE A 387 6.50 -6.90 -7.80
CA ILE A 387 5.60 -6.08 -6.98
C ILE A 387 5.09 -6.81 -5.72
N GLY A 388 4.98 -8.14 -5.75
CA GLY A 388 4.64 -8.95 -4.58
C GLY A 388 5.67 -8.87 -3.45
N SER A 389 6.94 -8.63 -3.76
CA SER A 389 8.00 -8.39 -2.77
C SER A 389 8.00 -6.96 -2.25
N LEU A 390 7.58 -5.98 -3.06
CA LEU A 390 7.39 -4.57 -2.66
C LEU A 390 6.24 -4.37 -1.66
N LYS A 391 5.39 -5.38 -1.44
CA LYS A 391 4.41 -5.41 -0.33
C LYS A 391 5.06 -5.56 1.07
N ASN A 392 6.39 -5.61 1.16
CA ASN A 392 7.10 -5.52 2.44
C ASN A 392 7.24 -4.05 2.87
N GLN A 393 6.61 -3.68 4.00
CA GLN A 393 6.58 -2.31 4.50
C GLN A 393 7.98 -1.71 4.75
N GLN A 394 8.87 -2.45 5.44
CA GLN A 394 10.23 -1.99 5.75
C GLN A 394 11.05 -1.71 4.47
N LEU A 395 10.91 -2.55 3.44
CA LEU A 395 11.58 -2.38 2.16
C LEU A 395 11.04 -1.17 1.39
N ILE A 396 9.72 -1.04 1.25
CA ILE A 396 9.13 0.04 0.46
C ILE A 396 9.29 1.40 1.15
N GLU A 397 9.21 1.45 2.48
CA GLU A 397 9.54 2.65 3.27
C GLU A 397 11.02 3.02 3.17
N ALA A 398 11.95 2.06 3.17
CA ALA A 398 13.37 2.34 2.99
C ALA A 398 13.70 2.84 1.57
N ILE A 399 13.06 2.28 0.54
CA ILE A 399 13.16 2.76 -0.85
C ILE A 399 12.60 4.19 -0.96
N HIS A 400 11.43 4.45 -0.37
CA HIS A 400 10.75 5.75 -0.46
C HIS A 400 11.41 6.84 0.40
N SER A 401 11.89 6.53 1.61
CA SER A 401 12.59 7.50 2.47
C SER A 401 14.04 7.73 2.04
N GLY A 402 14.66 6.75 1.38
CA GLY A 402 15.99 6.85 0.79
C GLY A 402 15.96 7.29 -0.67
N PRO A 403 16.25 6.40 -1.65
CA PRO A 403 16.47 6.80 -3.03
C PRO A 403 15.27 7.49 -3.69
N TYR A 404 14.04 7.06 -3.43
CA TYR A 404 12.83 7.55 -4.12
C TYR A 404 12.06 8.63 -3.34
N ALA A 405 12.75 9.39 -2.48
CA ALA A 405 12.18 10.45 -1.63
C ALA A 405 11.57 11.66 -2.36
N LYS A 406 11.70 11.72 -3.69
CA LYS A 406 11.09 12.73 -4.56
C LYS A 406 10.44 12.06 -5.77
N PRO A 407 9.37 12.64 -6.34
CA PRO A 407 8.83 12.19 -7.62
C PRO A 407 9.83 12.44 -8.75
N ALA A 408 9.88 11.54 -9.73
CA ALA A 408 10.77 11.63 -10.89
C ALA A 408 10.02 11.38 -12.20
N LEU A 409 10.42 12.11 -13.25
CA LEU A 409 10.01 11.84 -14.63
C LEU A 409 10.73 10.60 -15.16
N VAL A 410 10.21 10.01 -16.24
CA VAL A 410 10.96 9.00 -17.02
C VAL A 410 12.12 9.70 -17.76
N PRO A 411 13.31 9.07 -17.88
CA PRO A 411 14.41 9.61 -18.68
C PRO A 411 14.02 9.82 -20.14
N ARG A 412 14.55 10.86 -20.81
CA ARG A 412 14.19 11.20 -22.18
C ARG A 412 14.68 10.14 -23.18
N SER A 413 13.91 9.86 -24.23
CA SER A 413 14.26 8.87 -25.28
C SER A 413 14.63 9.53 -26.63
N PRO A 414 15.72 10.33 -26.73
CA PRO A 414 16.01 11.24 -27.86
C PRO A 414 16.43 10.55 -29.18
N TRP A 415 16.18 9.26 -29.35
CA TRP A 415 16.24 8.54 -30.62
C TRP A 415 14.84 8.19 -31.16
N MET A 416 13.78 8.37 -30.36
CA MET A 416 12.39 8.14 -30.73
C MET A 416 11.77 9.42 -31.29
N ASP A 417 11.82 10.51 -30.52
CA ASP A 417 11.56 11.88 -30.96
C ASP A 417 12.44 12.86 -30.14
N ARG A 418 12.66 14.06 -30.67
CA ARG A 418 13.32 15.21 -30.02
C ARG A 418 12.46 16.47 -30.04
N LYS A 419 11.31 16.45 -30.71
CA LYS A 419 10.38 17.58 -30.75
C LYS A 419 9.61 17.62 -29.44
N ALA A 420 9.91 18.60 -28.59
CA ALA A 420 9.12 18.87 -27.41
C ALA A 420 7.67 19.28 -27.75
N PRO A 421 6.70 19.04 -26.85
CA PRO A 421 5.36 19.63 -26.94
C PRO A 421 5.44 21.16 -26.85
N ALA A 422 4.37 21.85 -27.27
CA ALA A 422 4.29 23.30 -27.17
C ALA A 422 4.31 23.77 -25.71
N ALA A 423 4.75 25.00 -25.47
CA ALA A 423 4.63 25.59 -24.14
C ALA A 423 3.14 25.79 -23.77
N PRO A 424 2.70 25.44 -22.54
CA PRO A 424 1.34 25.73 -22.11
C PRO A 424 1.08 27.24 -22.00
N ARG A 425 -0.19 27.65 -22.01
CA ARG A 425 -0.59 28.99 -21.59
C ARG A 425 -0.89 28.99 -20.10
N LEU A 426 -0.08 29.73 -19.36
CA LEU A 426 -0.13 29.90 -17.92
C LEU A 426 -1.10 31.01 -17.50
N SER A 427 -1.82 30.81 -16.40
CA SER A 427 -2.56 31.84 -15.66
C SER A 427 -2.43 31.63 -14.15
N THR A 428 -2.67 32.69 -13.38
CA THR A 428 -2.59 32.66 -11.91
C THR A 428 -3.73 33.43 -11.27
N ARG A 429 -4.16 32.94 -10.11
CA ARG A 429 -5.09 33.61 -9.21
C ARG A 429 -4.61 33.43 -7.78
N VAL A 430 -4.75 34.45 -6.92
CA VAL A 430 -4.61 34.28 -5.47
C VAL A 430 -5.99 34.09 -4.86
N ALA A 431 -6.09 33.14 -3.94
CA ALA A 431 -7.32 32.77 -3.23
C ALA A 431 -6.97 32.42 -1.78
N GLY A 432 -7.21 33.36 -0.86
CA GLY A 432 -6.72 33.25 0.51
C GLY A 432 -5.19 33.32 0.54
N ASP A 433 -4.56 32.43 1.31
CA ASP A 433 -3.10 32.28 1.39
C ASP A 433 -2.51 31.47 0.21
N GLN A 434 -3.34 30.94 -0.71
CA GLN A 434 -2.90 30.12 -1.84
C GLN A 434 -2.79 30.89 -3.14
N LEU A 435 -1.73 30.61 -3.90
CA LEU A 435 -1.62 30.89 -5.33
C LEU A 435 -2.13 29.67 -6.11
N GLU A 436 -3.30 29.82 -6.72
CA GLU A 436 -3.80 28.90 -7.75
C GLU A 436 -3.05 29.18 -9.05
N ILE A 437 -2.24 28.20 -9.47
CA ILE A 437 -1.53 28.18 -10.75
C ILE A 437 -2.36 27.31 -11.71
N SER A 438 -2.75 27.84 -12.86
CA SER A 438 -3.62 27.16 -13.84
C SER A 438 -3.01 27.18 -15.24
N TRP A 439 -3.22 26.13 -16.03
CA TRP A 439 -2.64 25.98 -17.36
C TRP A 439 -3.56 25.31 -18.37
N VAL A 440 -3.42 25.70 -19.63
CA VAL A 440 -4.07 25.07 -20.79
C VAL A 440 -3.07 24.85 -21.92
N HIS A 441 -3.29 23.86 -22.78
CA HIS A 441 -2.42 23.55 -23.91
C HIS A 441 -3.26 23.40 -25.19
N GLU A 442 -2.65 23.59 -26.36
CA GLU A 442 -3.38 23.62 -27.64
C GLU A 442 -3.64 22.23 -28.24
N ASN A 443 -2.82 21.23 -27.89
CA ASN A 443 -3.05 19.82 -28.20
C ASN A 443 -2.80 18.96 -26.96
N GLU A 444 -3.83 18.78 -26.12
CA GLU A 444 -3.67 18.05 -24.85
C GLU A 444 -3.24 16.58 -25.01
N GLY A 445 -3.40 16.00 -26.21
CA GLY A 445 -2.96 14.64 -26.53
C GLY A 445 -1.43 14.47 -26.64
N ASP A 446 -0.67 15.56 -26.82
CA ASP A 446 0.80 15.52 -26.85
C ASP A 446 1.41 15.44 -25.43
N VAL A 447 0.61 15.53 -24.37
CA VAL A 447 1.08 15.73 -22.99
C VAL A 447 0.73 14.55 -22.08
N PHE A 448 1.74 13.97 -21.43
CA PHE A 448 1.60 12.87 -20.49
C PHE A 448 1.77 13.29 -19.02
N ARG A 449 2.66 14.24 -18.75
CA ARG A 449 2.85 14.88 -17.42
C ARG A 449 2.97 16.40 -17.58
N TRP A 450 2.72 17.14 -16.51
CA TRP A 450 3.14 18.55 -16.39
C TRP A 450 4.18 18.67 -15.30
N VAL A 451 5.03 19.70 -15.39
CA VAL A 451 5.86 20.13 -14.26
C VAL A 451 5.44 21.54 -13.88
N VAL A 452 5.10 21.75 -12.61
CA VAL A 452 4.82 23.09 -12.06
C VAL A 452 5.99 23.49 -11.18
N TYR A 453 6.70 24.52 -11.60
CA TYR A 453 7.86 25.09 -10.94
C TYR A 453 7.46 26.33 -10.13
N TYR A 454 8.04 26.50 -8.95
CA TYR A 454 7.86 27.69 -8.12
C TYR A 454 9.15 28.04 -7.39
N LYS A 455 9.46 29.34 -7.34
CA LYS A 455 10.71 29.87 -6.78
C LYS A 455 10.44 30.60 -5.47
N ARG A 456 11.17 30.22 -4.42
CA ARG A 456 11.13 30.83 -3.09
C ARG A 456 12.58 30.89 -2.57
N GLU A 457 12.96 32.00 -1.93
CA GLU A 457 14.35 32.21 -1.44
C GLU A 457 15.42 32.08 -2.54
N GLY A 458 15.06 32.41 -3.80
CA GLY A 458 15.90 32.19 -4.97
C GLY A 458 16.02 30.73 -5.42
N ALA A 459 15.60 29.76 -4.59
CA ALA A 459 15.61 28.34 -4.90
C ALA A 459 14.33 27.91 -5.64
N TRP A 460 14.50 27.16 -6.73
CA TRP A 460 13.39 26.52 -7.43
C TRP A 460 13.01 25.18 -6.80
N LYS A 461 11.70 24.97 -6.66
CA LYS A 461 11.05 23.70 -6.32
C LYS A 461 10.10 23.33 -7.46
N TYR A 462 9.74 22.06 -7.57
CA TYR A 462 8.81 21.56 -8.57
C TYR A 462 7.84 20.52 -7.99
N ILE A 463 6.70 20.35 -8.65
CA ILE A 463 5.86 19.16 -8.57
C ILE A 463 5.66 18.57 -9.96
N ILE A 464 5.32 17.27 -10.06
CA ILE A 464 5.01 16.61 -11.33
C ILE A 464 3.53 16.21 -11.32
N ALA A 465 2.71 16.88 -12.11
CA ALA A 465 1.27 16.61 -12.25
C ALA A 465 0.99 15.64 -13.41
N ASN A 466 -0.24 15.10 -13.49
CA ASN A 466 -0.68 14.12 -14.49
C ASN A 466 -1.36 14.81 -15.69
N HIS A 467 -1.43 14.16 -16.85
CA HIS A 467 -2.01 14.72 -18.09
C HIS A 467 -3.42 15.34 -17.96
N ARG A 468 -4.22 14.98 -16.95
CA ARG A 468 -5.58 15.54 -16.71
C ARG A 468 -5.61 16.75 -15.78
N ASP A 469 -4.52 17.02 -15.06
CA ASP A 469 -4.45 18.14 -14.12
C ASP A 469 -4.34 19.46 -14.90
N ARG A 470 -5.10 20.48 -14.50
CA ARG A 470 -5.14 21.81 -15.15
C ARG A 470 -4.84 22.96 -14.19
N SER A 471 -4.77 22.68 -12.88
CA SER A 471 -4.32 23.63 -11.88
C SER A 471 -3.63 22.96 -10.69
N HIS A 472 -2.86 23.73 -9.94
CA HIS A 472 -2.26 23.36 -8.66
C HIS A 472 -2.18 24.58 -7.75
N ALA A 473 -2.55 24.42 -6.48
CA ALA A 473 -2.44 25.46 -5.47
C ALA A 473 -1.14 25.31 -4.68
N VAL A 474 -0.40 26.40 -4.51
CA VAL A 474 0.78 26.49 -3.64
C VAL A 474 0.66 27.70 -2.70
N PRO A 475 1.08 27.62 -1.42
CA PRO A 475 1.02 28.76 -0.52
C PRO A 475 1.80 29.96 -1.08
N VAL A 476 1.21 31.16 -1.06
CA VAL A 476 1.86 32.41 -1.52
C VAL A 476 3.16 32.66 -0.75
N PHE A 477 3.20 32.26 0.52
CA PHE A 477 4.35 32.36 1.42
C PHE A 477 4.51 31.07 2.26
N THR A 478 5.65 30.93 2.94
CA THR A 478 5.82 30.08 4.14
C THR A 478 6.68 30.81 5.17
N ILE A 479 6.66 30.36 6.41
CA ILE A 479 7.44 30.93 7.50
C ILE A 479 8.77 30.18 7.63
N ASP A 480 9.89 30.90 7.69
CA ASP A 480 11.22 30.34 7.91
C ASP A 480 11.45 30.05 9.39
N LEU A 481 10.97 28.89 9.81
CA LEU A 481 11.09 28.37 11.17
C LEU A 481 12.55 28.24 11.64
N ALA A 482 13.52 28.15 10.74
CA ALA A 482 14.94 28.15 11.10
C ALA A 482 15.43 29.56 11.45
N ALA A 483 14.97 30.59 10.72
CA ALA A 483 15.21 31.99 11.07
C ALA A 483 14.50 32.39 12.37
N VAL A 484 13.23 31.98 12.60
CA VAL A 484 12.53 32.21 13.88
C VAL A 484 13.34 31.59 15.04
N LYS A 485 13.85 30.37 14.86
CA LYS A 485 14.71 29.70 15.85
C LYS A 485 16.05 30.40 16.06
N ALA A 486 16.64 30.97 15.01
CA ALA A 486 17.91 31.69 15.07
C ALA A 486 17.79 33.07 15.75
N ALA A 487 16.66 33.76 15.60
CA ALA A 487 16.32 34.96 16.38
C ALA A 487 16.16 34.65 17.89
N GLY A 488 15.85 33.39 18.21
CA GLY A 488 15.70 32.87 19.58
C GLY A 488 14.25 32.73 20.05
N GLY A 489 13.28 32.89 19.13
CA GLY A 489 11.84 32.86 19.41
C GLY A 489 11.08 33.90 18.57
N PRO A 490 9.77 33.70 18.31
CA PRO A 490 8.95 34.64 17.55
C PRO A 490 8.86 36.01 18.24
N GLU A 491 8.94 36.06 19.57
CA GLU A 491 8.89 37.27 20.39
C GLU A 491 10.11 38.21 20.25
N ARG A 492 11.11 37.80 19.45
CA ARG A 492 12.36 38.55 19.20
C ARG A 492 12.50 39.10 17.80
N LEU A 493 11.56 38.80 16.92
CA LEU A 493 11.48 39.38 15.57
C LEU A 493 10.89 40.79 15.67
N ALA A 494 11.43 41.74 14.92
CA ALA A 494 10.93 43.11 14.87
C ALA A 494 9.88 43.29 13.76
N ASP A 495 9.97 42.52 12.67
CA ASP A 495 8.97 42.46 11.60
C ASP A 495 8.77 41.03 11.07
N VAL A 496 7.55 40.72 10.61
CA VAL A 496 7.21 39.42 10.05
C VAL A 496 8.01 39.11 8.77
N GLY A 497 8.37 40.14 8.00
CA GLY A 497 9.17 40.04 6.78
C GLY A 497 10.58 39.47 7.00
N GLU A 498 11.10 39.45 8.23
CA GLU A 498 12.35 38.75 8.57
C GLU A 498 12.26 37.24 8.33
N VAL A 499 11.06 36.65 8.44
CA VAL A 499 10.81 35.20 8.36
C VAL A 499 9.80 34.79 7.29
N ILE A 500 9.00 35.69 6.73
CA ILE A 500 8.14 35.39 5.56
C ILE A 500 9.01 35.08 4.33
N ARG A 501 8.67 34.00 3.62
CA ARG A 501 9.32 33.57 2.37
C ARG A 501 8.29 33.47 1.24
N PRO A 502 8.08 34.54 0.43
CA PRO A 502 7.09 34.54 -0.64
C PRO A 502 7.55 33.74 -1.87
N ILE A 503 6.61 33.29 -2.69
CA ILE A 503 6.89 32.83 -4.07
C ILE A 503 7.15 34.06 -4.94
N THR A 504 8.27 34.08 -5.65
CA THR A 504 8.70 35.22 -6.48
C THR A 504 8.52 34.96 -7.98
N GLU A 505 8.60 33.71 -8.41
CA GLU A 505 8.49 33.29 -9.81
C GLU A 505 7.82 31.91 -9.87
N ILE A 506 7.13 31.64 -10.98
CA ILE A 506 6.59 30.31 -11.31
C ILE A 506 6.87 29.98 -12.78
N ALA A 507 6.81 28.69 -13.12
CA ALA A 507 6.71 28.25 -14.50
C ALA A 507 5.89 26.95 -14.61
N VAL A 508 5.35 26.67 -15.80
CA VAL A 508 4.76 25.36 -16.13
C VAL A 508 5.34 24.85 -17.45
N SER A 509 5.68 23.57 -17.50
CA SER A 509 6.06 22.86 -18.73
C SER A 509 5.14 21.66 -18.98
N ALA A 510 5.04 21.27 -20.26
CA ALA A 510 4.40 20.04 -20.72
C ALA A 510 5.48 18.98 -20.98
N VAL A 511 5.19 17.70 -20.67
CA VAL A 511 6.11 16.58 -20.93
C VAL A 511 5.39 15.48 -21.72
N ASP A 512 5.99 15.04 -22.83
CA ASP A 512 5.45 13.99 -23.71
C ASP A 512 5.73 12.55 -23.20
N ARG A 513 5.26 11.54 -23.95
CA ARG A 513 5.45 10.10 -23.61
C ARG A 513 6.86 9.56 -23.84
N VAL A 514 7.76 10.33 -24.47
CA VAL A 514 9.20 10.00 -24.59
C VAL A 514 10.07 10.92 -23.72
N GLY A 515 9.44 11.66 -22.81
CA GLY A 515 10.08 12.50 -21.80
C GLY A 515 10.57 13.87 -22.29
N ASN A 516 10.34 14.27 -23.55
CA ASN A 516 10.68 15.63 -23.99
C ASN A 516 9.82 16.64 -23.24
N GLU A 517 10.42 17.77 -22.89
CA GLU A 517 9.80 18.80 -22.05
C GLU A 517 9.74 20.11 -22.84
N SER A 518 8.59 20.79 -22.78
CA SER A 518 8.34 22.05 -23.49
C SER A 518 9.23 23.17 -22.99
N GLU A 519 9.30 24.25 -23.76
CA GLU A 519 9.70 25.55 -23.22
C GLU A 519 8.81 25.94 -22.02
N HIS A 520 9.39 26.69 -21.10
CA HIS A 520 8.77 27.06 -19.85
C HIS A 520 7.79 28.22 -20.03
N ALA A 521 6.51 27.99 -19.76
CA ALA A 521 5.56 29.06 -19.57
C ALA A 521 5.84 29.75 -18.23
N HIS A 522 6.65 30.82 -18.24
CA HIS A 522 7.17 31.49 -17.03
C HIS A 522 6.40 32.75 -16.67
N GLN A 523 6.27 33.03 -15.38
CA GLN A 523 5.68 34.26 -14.87
C GLN A 523 6.43 34.73 -13.60
N VAL A 524 6.98 35.94 -13.65
CA VAL A 524 7.48 36.65 -12.46
C VAL A 524 6.30 37.23 -11.69
N LEU A 525 6.18 36.89 -10.41
CA LEU A 525 5.11 37.37 -9.55
C LEU A 525 5.49 38.70 -8.90
N ARG A 526 4.59 39.69 -8.93
CA ARG A 526 4.79 41.01 -8.29
C ARG A 526 4.35 41.03 -6.82
N VAL A 527 4.52 39.93 -6.09
CA VAL A 527 4.26 39.86 -4.65
C VAL A 527 5.40 40.57 -3.91
N LYS A 528 5.32 41.91 -3.82
CA LYS A 528 6.35 42.76 -3.19
C LYS A 528 6.06 43.13 -1.74
N THR A 529 4.78 43.16 -1.37
CA THR A 529 4.29 43.41 -0.01
C THR A 529 3.02 42.59 0.20
N ALA A 530 2.73 42.26 1.45
CA ALA A 530 1.55 41.49 1.83
C ALA A 530 0.26 42.35 1.90
N SER A 531 0.09 43.18 0.87
CA SER A 531 -1.01 44.13 0.67
C SER A 531 -1.83 43.84 -0.60
N ASP A 532 -1.24 43.13 -1.57
CA ASP A 532 -1.69 43.17 -2.97
C ASP A 532 -2.52 41.95 -3.41
N ALA A 533 -2.70 40.94 -2.54
CA ALA A 533 -3.38 39.69 -2.92
C ALA A 533 -4.00 38.87 -1.77
N ALA A 534 -3.44 38.96 -0.56
CA ALA A 534 -3.86 38.23 0.64
C ALA A 534 -3.52 39.08 1.88
N PRO A 535 -4.17 38.88 3.04
CA PRO A 535 -3.65 39.42 4.29
C PRO A 535 -2.26 38.86 4.57
N ALA A 536 -1.39 39.67 5.17
CA ALA A 536 -0.11 39.19 5.70
C ALA A 536 -0.34 38.11 6.77
N PRO A 537 0.51 37.07 6.84
CA PRO A 537 0.65 36.35 8.09
C PRO A 537 1.17 37.35 9.13
N THR A 538 0.62 37.30 10.32
CA THR A 538 0.93 38.19 11.44
C THR A 538 2.04 37.60 12.31
N MET A 539 2.49 38.35 13.31
CA MET A 539 3.36 37.80 14.36
C MET A 539 2.68 36.67 15.17
N ALA A 540 1.34 36.63 15.23
CA ALA A 540 0.61 35.53 15.85
C ALA A 540 0.67 34.26 14.98
N ASP A 541 0.59 34.39 13.66
CA ASP A 541 0.73 33.26 12.73
C ASP A 541 2.16 32.69 12.76
N VAL A 542 3.19 33.55 12.84
CA VAL A 542 4.59 33.13 13.08
C VAL A 542 4.73 32.40 14.41
N ALA A 543 4.11 32.91 15.49
CA ALA A 543 4.15 32.22 16.78
C ALA A 543 3.45 30.85 16.72
N ALA A 544 2.27 30.78 16.11
CA ALA A 544 1.51 29.54 15.98
C ALA A 544 2.22 28.47 15.13
N GLU A 545 2.80 28.84 13.96
CA GLU A 545 3.58 27.89 13.16
C GLU A 545 4.89 27.51 13.86
N PHE A 546 5.52 28.44 14.58
CA PHE A 546 6.72 28.15 15.37
C PHE A 546 6.45 27.18 16.53
N GLU A 547 5.40 27.39 17.32
CA GLU A 547 4.99 26.45 18.36
C GLU A 547 4.59 25.10 17.76
N ALA A 548 3.85 25.08 16.66
CA ALA A 548 3.53 23.86 15.93
C ALA A 548 4.80 23.11 15.47
N SER A 549 5.90 23.83 15.18
CA SER A 549 7.20 23.24 14.85
C SER A 549 8.04 22.81 16.06
N GLN A 550 7.80 23.36 17.26
CA GLN A 550 8.43 22.89 18.51
C GLN A 550 7.71 21.66 19.08
N ARG A 551 6.44 21.43 18.74
CA ARG A 551 5.74 20.16 19.00
C ARG A 551 6.51 19.03 18.29
N PRO A 552 6.75 17.87 18.93
CA PRO A 552 7.49 16.78 18.32
C PRO A 552 6.77 16.33 17.04
N ALA A 553 7.50 16.28 15.93
CA ALA A 553 6.94 16.07 14.60
C ALA A 553 6.09 14.79 14.55
N SER A 554 4.76 14.94 14.47
CA SER A 554 3.85 13.79 14.44
C SER A 554 4.16 12.94 13.19
N PRO A 555 4.27 11.61 13.32
CA PRO A 555 4.68 10.73 12.21
C PRO A 555 3.63 10.66 11.08
N VAL A 556 2.42 11.18 11.31
CA VAL A 556 1.28 11.10 10.38
C VAL A 556 1.36 12.20 9.32
N ARG A 557 2.06 11.93 8.20
CA ARG A 557 2.32 12.91 7.12
C ARG A 557 1.13 13.28 6.22
N ARG A 558 -0.11 12.87 6.54
CA ARG A 558 -1.35 13.26 5.82
C ARG A 558 -2.50 13.41 6.83
N ARG A 559 -3.28 14.49 6.75
CA ARG A 559 -4.58 14.57 7.44
C ARG A 559 -5.49 13.41 6.96
N PRO A 560 -6.20 12.70 7.85
CA PRO A 560 -7.18 11.67 7.48
C PRO A 560 -8.36 12.20 6.67
N ARG A 561 -9.24 11.30 6.20
CA ARG A 561 -10.46 11.63 5.45
C ARG A 561 -11.67 11.95 6.35
N VAL A 562 -11.48 11.93 7.67
CA VAL A 562 -12.51 12.12 8.69
C VAL A 562 -11.95 13.07 9.75
N LYS A 563 -12.73 14.10 10.09
CA LYS A 563 -12.44 15.03 11.19
C LYS A 563 -13.27 14.58 12.40
N LEU A 564 -12.62 14.24 13.51
CA LEU A 564 -13.25 13.67 14.69
C LEU A 564 -14.08 14.71 15.46
N GLY A 565 -15.04 14.27 16.29
CA GLY A 565 -15.87 15.19 17.09
C GLY A 565 -15.07 16.16 17.98
N VAL A 566 -13.90 15.76 18.49
CA VAL A 566 -13.00 16.65 19.25
C VAL A 566 -12.34 17.72 18.37
N GLU A 567 -12.05 17.42 17.12
CA GLU A 567 -11.49 18.39 16.15
C GLU A 567 -12.57 19.37 15.69
N VAL A 568 -13.79 18.88 15.42
CA VAL A 568 -14.95 19.73 15.09
C VAL A 568 -15.34 20.62 16.27
N LEU A 569 -15.21 20.15 17.51
CA LEU A 569 -15.43 20.96 18.70
C LEU A 569 -14.47 22.16 18.76
N VAL A 570 -13.16 21.94 18.68
CA VAL A 570 -12.17 23.01 18.89
C VAL A 570 -11.92 23.89 17.66
N GLU A 571 -12.05 23.36 16.44
CA GLU A 571 -11.90 24.16 15.21
C GLU A 571 -13.20 24.87 14.80
N ASP A 572 -14.38 24.27 14.99
CA ASP A 572 -15.64 24.76 14.38
C ASP A 572 -16.76 25.13 15.38
N ARG A 573 -16.74 24.62 16.63
CA ARG A 573 -17.88 24.66 17.59
C ARG A 573 -17.51 25.04 19.03
N LEU A 574 -16.50 25.89 19.21
CA LEU A 574 -15.93 26.22 20.52
C LEU A 574 -16.95 26.89 21.47
N GLU A 575 -17.97 27.57 20.94
CA GLU A 575 -19.01 28.26 21.71
C GLU A 575 -19.85 27.32 22.59
N LEU A 576 -19.78 26.01 22.34
CA LEU A 576 -20.38 24.99 23.19
C LEU A 576 -19.71 24.88 24.57
N ILE A 577 -18.43 25.26 24.70
CA ILE A 577 -17.60 25.05 25.90
C ILE A 577 -16.79 26.28 26.36
N GLU A 578 -16.70 27.33 25.55
CA GLU A 578 -15.95 28.55 25.88
C GLU A 578 -16.45 29.18 27.20
N GLY A 579 -15.50 29.48 28.10
CA GLY A 579 -15.77 30.09 29.41
C GLY A 579 -16.41 29.17 30.46
N LYS A 580 -16.75 27.92 30.12
CA LYS A 580 -17.43 26.96 31.01
C LYS A 580 -16.45 26.10 31.81
N ARG A 581 -16.84 25.66 33.01
CA ARG A 581 -16.21 24.56 33.75
C ARG A 581 -16.51 23.24 33.04
N VAL A 582 -15.53 22.73 32.30
CA VAL A 582 -15.66 21.53 31.47
C VAL A 582 -15.24 20.28 32.25
N GLY A 583 -16.08 19.26 32.28
CA GLY A 583 -15.70 17.89 32.63
C GLY A 583 -15.51 17.03 31.38
N LEU A 584 -14.67 15.99 31.44
CA LEU A 584 -14.40 15.10 30.30
C LEU A 584 -14.36 13.61 30.70
N VAL A 585 -15.30 12.81 30.18
CA VAL A 585 -15.30 11.34 30.23
C VAL A 585 -14.44 10.79 29.11
N THR A 586 -13.33 10.11 29.44
CA THR A 586 -12.32 9.75 28.43
C THR A 586 -11.37 8.59 28.78
N ASN A 587 -10.55 8.16 27.82
CA ASN A 587 -9.50 7.14 27.93
C ASN A 587 -8.40 7.35 26.85
N PRO A 588 -7.32 6.54 26.77
CA PRO A 588 -6.22 6.76 25.82
C PRO A 588 -6.56 6.71 24.33
N SER A 589 -7.71 6.14 23.95
CA SER A 589 -8.15 6.11 22.54
C SER A 589 -8.81 7.43 22.09
N ALA A 590 -9.09 8.31 23.03
CA ALA A 590 -9.51 9.67 22.76
C ALA A 590 -8.29 10.52 22.39
N VAL A 591 -7.96 10.48 21.11
CA VAL A 591 -6.92 11.30 20.47
C VAL A 591 -7.47 12.05 19.26
N GLY A 592 -6.84 13.15 18.89
CA GLY A 592 -6.98 13.73 17.55
C GLY A 592 -6.23 12.93 16.49
N TRP A 593 -6.37 13.32 15.21
CA TRP A 593 -5.68 12.67 14.09
C TRP A 593 -4.14 12.64 14.21
N ASP A 594 -3.57 13.59 14.96
CA ASP A 594 -2.14 13.78 15.18
C ASP A 594 -1.59 12.97 16.38
N LEU A 595 -2.45 12.19 17.04
CA LEU A 595 -2.23 11.39 18.25
C LEU A 595 -2.10 12.16 19.58
N ARG A 596 -2.38 13.47 19.65
CA ARG A 596 -2.55 14.17 20.94
C ARG A 596 -3.85 13.72 21.62
N SER A 597 -3.84 13.50 22.94
CA SER A 597 -5.06 13.12 23.67
C SER A 597 -6.04 14.28 23.72
N SER A 598 -7.34 13.97 23.72
CA SER A 598 -8.41 14.96 23.92
C SER A 598 -8.30 15.71 25.23
N ILE A 599 -7.71 15.10 26.27
CA ILE A 599 -7.32 15.77 27.52
C ILE A 599 -6.36 16.93 27.23
N ASP A 600 -5.28 16.62 26.50
CA ASP A 600 -4.18 17.55 26.25
C ASP A 600 -4.55 18.58 25.16
N ILE A 601 -5.49 18.25 24.26
CA ILE A 601 -6.10 19.18 23.31
C ILE A 601 -6.94 20.21 24.08
N LEU A 602 -7.91 19.77 24.88
CA LEU A 602 -8.84 20.66 25.58
C LEU A 602 -8.15 21.49 26.67
N ALA A 603 -7.20 20.92 27.41
CA ALA A 603 -6.42 21.66 28.41
C ALA A 603 -5.44 22.70 27.84
N ASN A 604 -5.19 22.68 26.51
CA ASN A 604 -4.34 23.65 25.81
C ASN A 604 -5.11 24.34 24.65
N THR A 605 -6.43 24.50 24.79
CA THR A 605 -7.26 25.31 23.89
C THR A 605 -7.68 26.57 24.65
N ASP A 606 -7.36 27.75 24.11
CA ASP A 606 -7.73 29.03 24.73
C ASP A 606 -9.25 29.14 24.93
N GLY A 607 -9.66 29.76 26.04
CA GLY A 607 -11.07 29.87 26.43
C GLY A 607 -11.69 28.61 27.04
N VAL A 608 -11.00 27.46 27.05
CA VAL A 608 -11.50 26.21 27.64
C VAL A 608 -10.98 26.04 29.08
N ASN A 609 -11.89 25.87 30.04
CA ASN A 609 -11.53 25.62 31.44
C ASN A 609 -11.85 24.16 31.82
N LEU A 610 -10.92 23.24 31.52
CA LEU A 610 -11.06 21.81 31.81
C LEU A 610 -10.73 21.51 33.29
N VAL A 611 -11.77 21.24 34.10
CA VAL A 611 -11.65 21.14 35.57
C VAL A 611 -11.77 19.73 36.14
N ALA A 612 -12.28 18.74 35.39
CA ALA A 612 -12.42 17.37 35.88
C ALA A 612 -12.28 16.31 34.76
N LEU A 613 -11.63 15.20 35.09
CA LEU A 613 -11.46 14.04 34.20
C LEU A 613 -12.17 12.81 34.77
N PHE A 614 -12.92 12.10 33.94
CA PHE A 614 -13.71 10.94 34.35
C PHE A 614 -13.26 9.69 33.57
N GLY A 615 -12.69 8.72 34.29
CA GLY A 615 -12.19 7.47 33.73
C GLY A 615 -13.24 6.38 33.80
N ALA A 616 -13.61 5.82 32.65
CA ALA A 616 -14.36 4.56 32.58
C ALA A 616 -13.42 3.35 32.88
N GLU A 617 -13.80 2.14 32.46
CA GLU A 617 -12.94 0.96 32.56
C GLU A 617 -11.53 1.23 31.97
N HIS A 618 -10.47 0.76 32.62
CA HIS A 618 -9.06 1.09 32.32
C HIS A 618 -8.61 2.55 32.55
N GLY A 619 -9.52 3.51 32.72
CA GLY A 619 -9.24 4.87 33.18
C GLY A 619 -8.55 5.80 32.16
N VAL A 620 -8.43 7.08 32.52
CA VAL A 620 -8.14 8.18 31.58
C VAL A 620 -6.80 8.04 30.83
N ARG A 621 -5.73 7.58 31.50
CA ARG A 621 -4.43 7.26 30.87
C ARG A 621 -4.15 5.74 30.74
N GLY A 622 -5.17 4.87 30.90
CA GLY A 622 -5.12 3.44 30.54
C GLY A 622 -4.20 2.50 31.33
N ALA A 623 -3.47 2.99 32.35
CA ALA A 623 -2.36 2.28 32.99
C ALA A 623 -2.75 1.12 33.95
N ARG A 624 -3.97 0.57 33.84
CA ARG A 624 -4.54 -0.45 34.76
C ARG A 624 -5.44 -1.44 34.02
N GLN A 625 -5.49 -2.67 34.53
CA GLN A 625 -6.36 -3.75 34.03
C GLN A 625 -7.63 -3.84 34.88
N GLY A 626 -8.80 -3.47 34.31
CA GLY A 626 -10.11 -3.61 34.98
C GLY A 626 -10.49 -2.42 35.88
N ARG A 627 -11.06 -2.72 37.06
CA ARG A 627 -11.55 -1.74 38.05
C ARG A 627 -10.45 -0.81 38.56
N ILE A 628 -10.79 0.46 38.73
CA ILE A 628 -9.90 1.50 39.25
C ILE A 628 -10.59 2.21 40.42
N ASN A 629 -9.92 2.25 41.57
CA ASN A 629 -10.30 3.11 42.69
C ASN A 629 -9.42 4.37 42.65
N ILE A 630 -9.89 5.39 41.94
CA ILE A 630 -9.29 6.74 41.91
C ILE A 630 -10.44 7.73 42.12
N ALA A 631 -10.25 8.66 43.05
CA ALA A 631 -11.22 9.71 43.38
C ALA A 631 -10.45 10.97 43.82
N GLY A 632 -10.29 11.93 42.91
CA GLY A 632 -9.57 13.18 43.16
C GLY A 632 -8.03 13.08 43.10
N GLU A 633 -7.46 11.99 42.55
CA GLU A 633 -6.02 12.00 42.22
C GLU A 633 -5.79 12.89 40.99
N ALA A 634 -4.79 13.76 41.02
CA ALA A 634 -4.45 14.62 39.89
C ALA A 634 -3.81 13.84 38.73
N ASP A 635 -4.22 14.13 37.50
CA ASP A 635 -3.53 13.65 36.29
C ASP A 635 -2.08 14.18 36.27
N PRO A 636 -1.04 13.31 36.20
CA PRO A 636 0.35 13.73 36.38
C PRO A 636 0.91 14.70 35.31
N GLN A 637 0.17 14.96 34.23
CA GLN A 637 0.59 15.88 33.16
C GLN A 637 -0.11 17.24 33.24
N THR A 638 -1.40 17.25 33.61
CA THR A 638 -2.24 18.46 33.61
C THR A 638 -2.59 18.98 35.01
N GLY A 639 -2.44 18.16 36.06
CA GLY A 639 -2.86 18.49 37.43
C GLY A 639 -4.37 18.37 37.69
N ILE A 640 -5.17 18.08 36.65
CA ILE A 640 -6.65 18.05 36.71
C ILE A 640 -7.11 16.81 37.50
N PRO A 641 -8.07 16.91 38.44
CA PRO A 641 -8.53 15.78 39.25
C PRO A 641 -9.23 14.71 38.41
N VAL A 642 -8.91 13.45 38.70
CA VAL A 642 -9.45 12.24 38.04
C VAL A 642 -10.45 11.54 38.96
N PHE A 643 -11.58 11.12 38.40
CA PHE A 643 -12.64 10.37 39.07
C PHE A 643 -12.96 9.07 38.32
N SER A 644 -13.20 7.97 39.04
CA SER A 644 -13.55 6.67 38.44
C SER A 644 -15.06 6.51 38.26
N LEU A 645 -15.47 6.20 37.02
CA LEU A 645 -16.81 5.75 36.63
C LEU A 645 -16.87 4.22 36.46
N TYR A 646 -15.96 3.48 37.11
CA TYR A 646 -15.92 2.02 37.01
C TYR A 646 -15.46 1.38 38.33
N GLY A 647 -16.41 1.28 39.26
CA GLY A 647 -16.18 0.75 40.61
C GLY A 647 -17.48 0.47 41.35
N ASP A 648 -17.74 1.25 42.40
CA ASP A 648 -19.00 1.17 43.19
C ASP A 648 -20.14 2.01 42.59
N SER A 649 -19.84 2.75 41.52
CA SER A 649 -20.78 3.46 40.64
C SER A 649 -20.30 3.36 39.19
N PHE A 650 -21.23 3.51 38.24
CA PHE A 650 -20.97 3.77 36.82
C PHE A 650 -21.36 5.18 36.38
N ALA A 651 -22.06 5.93 37.24
CA ALA A 651 -22.44 7.32 37.04
C ALA A 651 -21.51 8.28 37.83
N PRO A 652 -21.26 9.49 37.32
CA PRO A 652 -20.68 10.58 38.11
C PRO A 652 -21.55 10.85 39.34
N ARG A 653 -20.95 11.18 40.47
CA ARG A 653 -21.71 11.62 41.65
C ARG A 653 -22.16 13.06 41.46
N LYS A 654 -23.31 13.42 42.05
CA LYS A 654 -23.83 14.80 42.08
C LYS A 654 -22.79 15.82 42.59
N GLU A 655 -22.08 15.48 43.67
CA GLU A 655 -20.95 16.26 44.23
C GLU A 655 -19.79 16.53 43.26
N TRP A 656 -19.71 15.81 42.11
CA TRP A 656 -18.72 16.07 41.05
C TRP A 656 -19.32 16.81 39.85
N LEU A 657 -20.65 16.83 39.72
CA LEU A 657 -21.39 17.52 38.66
C LEU A 657 -21.70 18.98 39.02
N GLU A 658 -21.88 19.27 40.31
CA GLU A 658 -22.06 20.65 40.82
C GLU A 658 -20.84 21.55 40.54
N GLU A 659 -19.66 20.94 40.35
CA GLU A 659 -18.43 21.63 39.94
C GLU A 659 -18.27 21.86 38.42
N LEU A 660 -19.26 21.47 37.61
CA LEU A 660 -19.24 21.59 36.15
C LEU A 660 -20.35 22.51 35.63
N ASP A 661 -20.16 23.03 34.42
CA ASP A 661 -21.20 23.69 33.63
C ASP A 661 -21.50 22.92 32.32
N VAL A 662 -20.70 21.89 32.00
CA VAL A 662 -20.89 20.96 30.88
C VAL A 662 -20.05 19.69 31.09
N LEU A 663 -20.58 18.51 30.71
CA LEU A 663 -19.83 17.25 30.69
C LEU A 663 -19.66 16.74 29.25
N LEU A 664 -18.41 16.56 28.82
CA LEU A 664 -18.06 15.98 27.53
C LEU A 664 -17.85 14.48 27.64
N PHE A 665 -18.16 13.74 26.58
CA PHE A 665 -17.82 12.33 26.42
C PHE A 665 -17.02 12.12 25.12
N ASP A 666 -15.80 11.59 25.26
CA ASP A 666 -14.94 11.25 24.12
C ASP A 666 -14.13 9.96 24.38
N ILE A 667 -14.56 8.85 23.76
CA ILE A 667 -13.92 7.52 23.83
C ILE A 667 -14.14 6.77 22.51
N GLN A 668 -13.13 6.07 21.98
CA GLN A 668 -13.28 5.22 20.79
C GLN A 668 -14.03 3.91 21.11
N GLY A 669 -15.16 3.70 20.44
CA GLY A 669 -15.90 2.44 20.48
C GLY A 669 -15.37 1.37 19.53
N VAL A 670 -15.76 0.12 19.76
CA VAL A 670 -15.40 -1.04 18.91
C VAL A 670 -16.58 -1.68 18.16
N GLY A 671 -17.74 -1.00 18.13
CA GLY A 671 -18.96 -1.47 17.43
C GLY A 671 -19.66 -2.70 18.02
N SER A 672 -19.28 -3.10 19.23
CA SER A 672 -19.72 -4.32 19.92
C SER A 672 -20.63 -4.03 21.13
N ALA A 673 -21.69 -4.83 21.31
CA ALA A 673 -22.54 -4.77 22.50
C ALA A 673 -21.77 -5.07 23.79
N TRP A 674 -20.78 -5.98 23.75
CA TRP A 674 -20.00 -6.37 24.93
C TRP A 674 -19.10 -5.26 25.52
N TYR A 675 -18.81 -4.21 24.75
CA TYR A 675 -17.85 -3.16 25.15
C TYR A 675 -18.50 -2.08 26.04
N THR A 676 -17.91 -1.84 27.21
CA THR A 676 -18.55 -1.16 28.35
C THR A 676 -18.79 0.35 28.18
N TYR A 677 -17.93 1.06 27.45
CA TYR A 677 -17.88 2.54 27.46
C TYR A 677 -19.19 3.27 27.09
N LYS A 678 -19.97 2.75 26.13
CA LYS A 678 -21.29 3.32 25.79
C LYS A 678 -22.31 3.25 26.93
N TYR A 679 -22.16 2.31 27.85
CA TYR A 679 -23.04 2.23 29.02
C TYR A 679 -22.60 3.21 30.11
N SER A 680 -21.29 3.40 30.32
CA SER A 680 -20.77 4.52 31.13
C SER A 680 -21.24 5.88 30.61
N MET A 681 -21.32 6.05 29.28
CA MET A 681 -21.94 7.23 28.65
C MET A 681 -23.40 7.39 29.08
N SER A 682 -24.24 6.35 28.96
CA SER A 682 -25.66 6.42 29.36
C SER A 682 -25.85 6.74 30.85
N PHE A 683 -25.04 6.18 31.75
CA PHE A 683 -25.06 6.52 33.18
C PHE A 683 -24.62 7.97 33.46
N ALA A 684 -23.68 8.51 32.68
CA ALA A 684 -23.26 9.89 32.79
C ALA A 684 -24.30 10.87 32.23
N MET A 685 -24.97 10.52 31.13
CA MET A 685 -26.09 11.29 30.57
C MET A 685 -27.26 11.42 31.54
N GLU A 686 -27.67 10.30 32.16
CA GLU A 686 -28.77 10.26 33.13
C GLU A 686 -28.45 11.10 34.38
N ALA A 687 -27.26 10.97 34.96
CA ALA A 687 -26.82 11.79 36.08
C ALA A 687 -26.70 13.29 35.74
N CYS A 688 -26.31 13.61 34.50
CA CYS A 688 -26.31 14.99 34.01
C CYS A 688 -27.72 15.55 33.84
N ALA A 689 -28.70 14.75 33.39
CA ALA A 689 -30.10 15.15 33.33
C ALA A 689 -30.67 15.44 34.74
N GLU A 690 -30.41 14.55 35.72
CA GLU A 690 -30.80 14.76 37.12
C GLU A 690 -30.16 16.00 37.76
N ALA A 691 -28.95 16.36 37.33
CA ALA A 691 -28.20 17.52 37.81
C ALA A 691 -28.49 18.82 37.04
N GLY A 692 -29.17 18.76 35.90
CA GLY A 692 -29.37 19.92 35.00
C GLY A 692 -28.12 20.37 34.25
N ILE A 693 -27.15 19.47 34.04
CA ILE A 693 -25.87 19.75 33.37
C ILE A 693 -25.95 19.33 31.90
N PRO A 694 -25.61 20.21 30.93
CA PRO A 694 -25.51 19.85 29.52
C PRO A 694 -24.48 18.74 29.25
N PHE A 695 -24.82 17.79 28.37
CA PHE A 695 -23.99 16.65 28.02
C PHE A 695 -23.63 16.66 26.53
N ILE A 696 -22.34 16.54 26.20
CA ILE A 696 -21.88 16.63 24.82
C ILE A 696 -21.08 15.39 24.41
N VAL A 697 -21.54 14.68 23.38
CA VAL A 697 -20.81 13.54 22.79
C VAL A 697 -19.93 14.04 21.64
N LEU A 698 -18.63 13.80 21.74
CA LEU A 698 -17.66 14.06 20.67
C LEU A 698 -17.54 12.79 19.84
N ASP A 699 -18.26 12.76 18.71
CA ASP A 699 -18.54 11.48 18.06
C ASP A 699 -17.34 10.92 17.28
N ARG A 700 -17.29 9.58 17.18
CA ARG A 700 -16.18 8.82 16.60
C ARG A 700 -16.65 7.70 15.66
N PRO A 701 -15.80 7.25 14.72
CA PRO A 701 -16.18 6.21 13.77
C PRO A 701 -16.55 4.91 14.48
N ASN A 702 -17.59 4.22 14.02
CA ASN A 702 -17.70 2.80 14.32
C ASN A 702 -16.69 2.05 13.44
N PRO A 703 -15.66 1.37 14.00
CA PRO A 703 -14.61 0.75 13.20
C PRO A 703 -15.11 -0.38 12.30
N LEU A 704 -16.27 -0.96 12.65
CA LEU A 704 -16.93 -2.06 11.92
C LEU A 704 -17.93 -1.57 10.86
N GLY A 705 -17.95 -0.25 10.61
CA GLY A 705 -18.90 0.42 9.74
C GLY A 705 -20.28 0.63 10.37
N GLY A 706 -21.10 1.46 9.72
CA GLY A 706 -22.50 1.72 10.12
C GLY A 706 -23.53 0.79 9.47
N ARG A 707 -23.14 0.04 8.43
CA ARG A 707 -24.07 -0.77 7.63
C ARG A 707 -24.49 -2.06 8.34
N VAL A 708 -23.54 -2.95 8.60
CA VAL A 708 -23.79 -4.30 9.13
C VAL A 708 -24.31 -4.25 10.56
N VAL A 709 -25.30 -5.08 10.85
CA VAL A 709 -25.75 -5.46 12.19
C VAL A 709 -25.66 -6.98 12.26
N GLU A 710 -25.28 -7.52 13.43
CA GLU A 710 -25.33 -8.95 13.71
C GLU A 710 -25.92 -9.14 15.11
N GLY A 711 -27.01 -9.91 15.22
CA GLY A 711 -27.60 -10.30 16.49
C GLY A 711 -26.90 -11.50 17.13
N PRO A 712 -27.46 -12.12 18.19
CA PRO A 712 -28.69 -11.73 18.90
C PRO A 712 -28.49 -10.45 19.73
N PHE A 713 -29.46 -10.09 20.57
CA PHE A 713 -29.27 -9.08 21.60
C PHE A 713 -28.33 -9.55 22.72
N LEU A 714 -27.66 -8.58 23.35
CA LEU A 714 -26.95 -8.78 24.61
C LEU A 714 -27.92 -8.89 25.79
N GLU A 715 -27.73 -9.93 26.62
CA GLU A 715 -28.44 -10.10 27.89
C GLU A 715 -28.08 -8.98 28.90
N LEU A 716 -29.11 -8.37 29.49
CA LEU A 716 -28.94 -7.25 30.40
C LEU A 716 -28.45 -7.72 31.78
N SER A 717 -27.35 -7.13 32.25
CA SER A 717 -26.78 -7.42 33.58
C SER A 717 -25.77 -6.36 34.02
N GLY A 718 -25.92 -5.84 35.25
CA GLY A 718 -25.01 -4.86 35.83
C GLY A 718 -24.88 -3.59 34.98
N ILE A 719 -23.70 -3.38 34.39
CA ILE A 719 -23.46 -2.23 33.49
C ILE A 719 -24.19 -2.35 32.14
N PHE A 720 -24.52 -3.57 31.69
CA PHE A 720 -25.22 -3.81 30.43
C PHE A 720 -26.72 -3.50 30.58
N ARG A 721 -27.08 -2.22 30.60
CA ARG A 721 -28.45 -1.73 30.92
C ARG A 721 -29.39 -1.54 29.71
N HIS A 722 -28.87 -1.46 28.48
CA HIS A 722 -29.69 -1.31 27.27
C HIS A 722 -29.45 -2.44 26.26
N PRO A 723 -30.51 -2.98 25.64
CA PRO A 723 -30.41 -4.06 24.67
C PRO A 723 -29.80 -3.56 23.37
N LEU A 724 -28.70 -4.19 22.94
CA LEU A 724 -28.08 -3.96 21.64
C LEU A 724 -27.71 -5.28 20.96
N PRO A 725 -27.82 -5.37 19.62
CA PRO A 725 -27.27 -6.49 18.85
C PRO A 725 -25.76 -6.60 19.07
N LEU A 726 -25.22 -7.82 19.11
CA LEU A 726 -23.80 -8.06 19.39
C LEU A 726 -22.88 -7.19 18.53
N ARG A 727 -23.19 -7.00 17.24
CA ARG A 727 -22.66 -5.92 16.39
C ARG A 727 -23.80 -4.95 16.06
N HIS A 728 -23.83 -3.78 16.71
CA HIS A 728 -24.94 -2.81 16.60
C HIS A 728 -24.81 -1.83 15.41
N GLY A 729 -23.58 -1.63 14.91
CA GLY A 729 -23.32 -0.81 13.72
C GLY A 729 -23.78 0.66 13.83
N MET A 730 -23.67 1.28 15.00
CA MET A 730 -23.97 2.71 15.24
C MET A 730 -22.76 3.41 15.86
N THR A 731 -22.64 4.73 15.71
CA THR A 731 -21.65 5.53 16.47
C THR A 731 -22.11 5.73 17.92
N TYR A 732 -21.29 6.39 18.75
CA TYR A 732 -21.68 6.70 20.12
C TYR A 732 -22.62 7.91 20.20
N GLY A 733 -22.47 8.89 19.30
CA GLY A 733 -23.44 9.96 19.11
C GLY A 733 -24.82 9.45 18.66
N GLU A 734 -24.87 8.49 17.73
CA GLU A 734 -26.13 7.86 17.30
C GLU A 734 -26.82 7.09 18.44
N LEU A 735 -26.06 6.39 19.30
CA LEU A 735 -26.60 5.69 20.46
C LEU A 735 -27.06 6.64 21.57
N ALA A 736 -26.33 7.73 21.82
CA ALA A 736 -26.73 8.74 22.80
C ALA A 736 -28.08 9.37 22.42
N THR A 737 -28.24 9.79 21.16
CA THR A 737 -29.51 10.33 20.65
C THR A 737 -30.64 9.30 20.81
N MET A 738 -30.39 8.05 20.41
CA MET A 738 -31.37 6.97 20.52
C MET A 738 -31.83 6.72 21.96
N TRP A 739 -30.92 6.68 22.94
CA TRP A 739 -31.28 6.39 24.33
C TRP A 739 -31.89 7.59 25.06
N ASN A 740 -31.44 8.82 24.79
CA ASN A 740 -32.01 10.01 25.42
C ASN A 740 -33.51 10.15 25.13
N GLU A 741 -33.92 9.82 23.90
CA GLU A 741 -35.32 9.83 23.48
C GLU A 741 -36.06 8.55 23.88
N ALA A 742 -35.52 7.36 23.57
CA ALA A 742 -36.23 6.08 23.75
C ALA A 742 -36.37 5.64 25.21
N GLU A 743 -35.41 6.00 26.07
CA GLU A 743 -35.40 5.67 27.50
C GLU A 743 -35.86 6.86 28.35
N GLY A 744 -36.02 8.05 27.75
CA GLY A 744 -36.62 9.23 28.37
C GLY A 744 -35.75 9.94 29.41
N PHE A 745 -34.41 9.88 29.31
CA PHE A 745 -33.51 10.50 30.30
C PHE A 745 -33.72 12.01 30.45
N GLY A 746 -34.09 12.70 29.37
CA GLY A 746 -34.30 14.16 29.38
C GLY A 746 -33.02 15.00 29.48
N ALA A 747 -31.86 14.45 29.10
CA ALA A 747 -30.60 15.19 29.09
C ALA A 747 -30.60 16.28 28.01
N ASP A 748 -30.01 17.44 28.32
CA ASP A 748 -29.63 18.45 27.32
C ASP A 748 -28.42 17.93 26.52
N LEU A 749 -28.72 17.12 25.51
CA LEU A 749 -27.75 16.36 24.72
C LEU A 749 -27.38 17.11 23.43
N THR A 750 -26.10 17.45 23.30
CA THR A 750 -25.50 17.83 22.01
C THR A 750 -24.60 16.71 21.49
N VAL A 751 -24.68 16.42 20.19
CA VAL A 751 -23.70 15.55 19.52
C VAL A 751 -22.86 16.37 18.55
N VAL A 752 -21.56 16.48 18.84
CA VAL A 752 -20.59 17.05 17.90
C VAL A 752 -20.23 15.96 16.89
N LYS A 753 -20.91 16.03 15.74
CA LYS A 753 -20.74 15.07 14.64
C LYS A 753 -19.36 15.18 14.01
N MET A 754 -18.85 14.06 13.53
CA MET A 754 -17.70 14.02 12.64
C MET A 754 -18.02 14.67 11.29
N ASP A 755 -17.01 15.25 10.64
CA ASP A 755 -17.04 15.50 9.19
C ASP A 755 -16.35 14.36 8.41
N GLY A 756 -16.75 14.17 7.15
CA GLY A 756 -16.19 13.17 6.24
C GLY A 756 -16.69 11.73 6.44
N TRP A 757 -17.01 11.30 7.68
CA TRP A 757 -17.43 9.91 7.94
C TRP A 757 -18.77 9.56 7.28
N ARG A 758 -18.85 8.33 6.77
CA ARG A 758 -20.01 7.76 6.07
C ARG A 758 -20.24 6.34 6.55
N ARG A 759 -21.49 5.88 6.61
CA ARG A 759 -21.84 4.55 7.15
C ARG A 759 -21.21 3.38 6.41
N ARG A 760 -20.76 3.61 5.17
CA ARG A 760 -20.02 2.62 4.37
C ARG A 760 -18.57 2.41 4.80
N MET A 761 -17.97 3.37 5.51
CA MET A 761 -16.56 3.33 5.87
C MET A 761 -16.32 2.36 7.01
N THR A 762 -15.45 1.37 6.83
CA THR A 762 -14.79 0.70 7.96
C THR A 762 -13.54 1.47 8.37
N TRP A 763 -12.83 1.05 9.42
CA TRP A 763 -11.71 1.85 9.96
C TRP A 763 -10.64 2.19 8.91
N GLY A 764 -10.35 1.27 7.98
CA GLY A 764 -9.35 1.47 6.93
C GLY A 764 -9.65 2.63 5.98
N ASP A 765 -10.92 2.90 5.68
CA ASP A 765 -11.34 4.02 4.82
C ASP A 765 -11.04 5.39 5.41
N THR A 766 -11.00 5.50 6.74
CA THR A 766 -10.89 6.78 7.45
C THR A 766 -9.52 7.41 7.32
N GLY A 767 -8.45 6.60 7.22
CA GLY A 767 -7.06 7.04 7.34
C GLY A 767 -6.57 7.27 8.78
N LEU A 768 -7.37 6.94 9.81
CA LEU A 768 -7.01 7.06 11.22
C LEU A 768 -6.12 5.89 11.69
N LEU A 769 -5.19 6.16 12.59
CA LEU A 769 -4.38 5.11 13.23
C LEU A 769 -5.14 4.46 14.40
N TRP A 770 -5.02 3.14 14.55
CA TRP A 770 -5.67 2.40 15.63
C TRP A 770 -4.94 2.58 16.96
N VAL A 771 -5.44 3.47 17.82
CA VAL A 771 -5.02 3.56 19.22
C VAL A 771 -5.88 2.61 20.06
N MET A 772 -5.24 1.65 20.74
CA MET A 772 -5.95 0.57 21.44
C MET A 772 -6.84 1.08 22.60
N PRO A 773 -8.18 0.88 22.53
CA PRO A 773 -9.09 1.38 23.57
C PRO A 773 -9.10 0.55 24.87
N SER A 774 -8.49 -0.65 24.88
CA SER A 774 -8.15 -1.39 26.10
C SER A 774 -6.98 -2.37 25.88
N PRO A 775 -6.30 -2.88 26.93
CA PRO A 775 -5.06 -3.67 26.80
C PRO A 775 -5.17 -5.00 26.04
N ASN A 776 -6.39 -5.54 25.84
CA ASN A 776 -6.61 -6.73 25.02
C ASN A 776 -7.33 -6.40 23.70
N MET A 777 -7.38 -5.12 23.32
CA MET A 777 -7.94 -4.59 22.07
C MET A 777 -6.83 -3.96 21.20
N GLY A 778 -5.67 -4.63 21.18
CA GLY A 778 -4.42 -4.10 20.62
C GLY A 778 -4.39 -3.90 19.11
N THR A 779 -5.34 -4.45 18.35
CA THR A 779 -5.37 -4.35 16.88
C THR A 779 -6.79 -4.18 16.33
N LEU A 780 -6.91 -3.58 15.15
CA LEU A 780 -8.16 -3.52 14.39
C LEU A 780 -8.71 -4.93 14.07
N ALA A 781 -7.84 -5.89 13.77
CA ALA A 781 -8.24 -7.29 13.54
C ALA A 781 -8.93 -7.90 14.78
N THR A 782 -8.44 -7.57 15.99
CA THR A 782 -9.11 -7.92 17.25
C THR A 782 -10.51 -7.30 17.33
N ALA A 783 -10.66 -6.02 17.00
CA ALA A 783 -11.96 -5.34 17.04
C ALA A 783 -12.98 -5.94 16.06
N ILE A 784 -12.53 -6.37 14.87
CA ILE A 784 -13.37 -7.01 13.85
C ILE A 784 -13.96 -8.34 14.32
N VAL A 785 -13.17 -9.18 14.98
CA VAL A 785 -13.66 -10.49 15.46
C VAL A 785 -14.43 -10.40 16.79
N TYR A 786 -14.16 -9.36 17.59
CA TYR A 786 -14.63 -9.23 18.97
C TYR A 786 -16.15 -9.38 19.21
N PRO A 787 -17.09 -8.87 18.38
CA PRO A 787 -18.53 -8.97 18.66
C PRO A 787 -19.03 -10.41 18.84
N GLY A 788 -18.51 -11.36 18.05
CA GLY A 788 -18.75 -12.79 18.25
C GLY A 788 -17.72 -13.45 19.16
N GLN A 789 -16.43 -13.10 19.05
CA GLN A 789 -15.38 -13.76 19.83
C GLN A 789 -15.48 -13.49 21.35
N CYS A 790 -16.22 -12.48 21.79
CA CYS A 790 -16.52 -12.28 23.20
C CYS A 790 -17.45 -13.36 23.79
N LEU A 791 -18.19 -14.14 22.96
CA LEU A 791 -18.97 -15.31 23.43
C LEU A 791 -18.09 -16.31 24.17
N PHE A 792 -16.85 -16.51 23.71
CA PHE A 792 -15.90 -17.43 24.35
C PHE A 792 -15.58 -17.04 25.79
N GLU A 793 -15.76 -15.79 26.23
CA GLU A 793 -15.52 -15.38 27.62
C GLU A 793 -16.37 -16.16 28.63
N ARG A 794 -17.57 -16.60 28.24
CA ARG A 794 -18.49 -17.40 29.06
C ARG A 794 -18.30 -18.93 28.94
N MET A 795 -17.23 -19.39 28.29
CA MET A 795 -16.94 -20.81 28.03
C MET A 795 -15.72 -21.33 28.82
N ASN A 796 -15.59 -22.65 28.92
CA ASN A 796 -14.36 -23.33 29.38
C ASN A 796 -13.23 -23.38 28.33
N MET A 797 -13.38 -22.70 27.20
CA MET A 797 -12.32 -22.45 26.22
C MET A 797 -11.56 -21.16 26.53
N SER A 798 -10.30 -21.04 26.09
CA SER A 798 -9.59 -19.76 26.06
C SER A 798 -10.00 -18.92 24.86
N GLU A 799 -10.15 -17.61 25.10
CA GLU A 799 -10.36 -16.52 24.15
C GLU A 799 -9.04 -15.85 23.68
N GLY A 800 -7.90 -16.55 23.81
CA GLY A 800 -6.58 -16.04 23.42
C GLY A 800 -6.00 -14.97 24.34
N ARG A 801 -6.76 -14.43 25.31
CA ARG A 801 -6.24 -13.58 26.38
C ARG A 801 -5.10 -14.29 27.12
N GLY A 802 -4.08 -13.53 27.52
CA GLY A 802 -2.84 -14.10 28.07
C GLY A 802 -1.88 -14.64 27.00
N THR A 803 -2.11 -14.34 25.72
CA THR A 803 -1.17 -14.48 24.61
C THR A 803 -0.94 -13.13 23.94
N THR A 804 -0.13 -13.08 22.87
CA THR A 804 0.04 -11.88 22.02
C THR A 804 -1.11 -11.66 21.02
N LYS A 805 -2.10 -12.55 20.94
CA LYS A 805 -3.23 -12.48 19.99
C LYS A 805 -4.60 -12.73 20.67
N PRO A 806 -5.04 -11.87 21.61
CA PRO A 806 -6.37 -11.97 22.20
C PRO A 806 -7.48 -11.91 21.13
N PHE A 807 -8.52 -12.72 21.31
CA PHE A 807 -9.68 -12.94 20.43
C PHE A 807 -9.40 -13.43 18.99
N LEU A 808 -8.15 -13.34 18.52
CA LEU A 808 -7.70 -13.91 17.23
C LEU A 808 -7.22 -15.36 17.36
N MET A 809 -7.12 -15.89 18.59
CA MET A 809 -6.93 -17.30 18.89
C MET A 809 -8.02 -17.77 19.87
N VAL A 810 -8.60 -18.94 19.64
CA VAL A 810 -9.45 -19.64 20.62
C VAL A 810 -9.08 -21.11 20.71
N GLY A 811 -9.26 -21.75 21.87
CA GLY A 811 -8.89 -23.16 22.03
C GLY A 811 -9.02 -23.70 23.45
N ALA A 812 -8.84 -25.01 23.61
CA ALA A 812 -8.85 -25.69 24.89
C ALA A 812 -7.98 -26.96 24.86
N PRO A 813 -7.67 -27.58 26.02
CA PRO A 813 -6.92 -28.85 26.07
C PRO A 813 -7.65 -30.05 25.44
N TRP A 814 -8.96 -29.92 25.18
CA TRP A 814 -9.84 -30.99 24.65
C TRP A 814 -10.19 -30.83 23.16
N VAL A 815 -9.73 -29.78 22.48
CA VAL A 815 -10.02 -29.54 21.05
C VAL A 815 -9.04 -30.31 20.17
N ASP A 816 -9.53 -30.95 19.11
CA ASP A 816 -8.69 -31.42 17.99
C ASP A 816 -8.58 -30.28 16.96
N CYS A 817 -7.51 -29.50 17.03
CA CYS A 817 -7.45 -28.26 16.27
C CYS A 817 -7.13 -28.43 14.78
N ASP A 818 -6.55 -29.56 14.36
CA ASP A 818 -6.38 -29.87 12.94
C ASP A 818 -7.75 -30.23 12.33
N ARG A 819 -8.55 -31.10 12.97
CA ARG A 819 -9.91 -31.42 12.51
C ARG A 819 -10.85 -30.22 12.53
N ALA A 820 -10.79 -29.38 13.57
CA ALA A 820 -11.62 -28.17 13.64
C ALA A 820 -11.21 -27.13 12.57
N ALA A 821 -9.92 -27.03 12.21
CA ALA A 821 -9.48 -26.16 11.14
C ALA A 821 -9.85 -26.68 9.75
N GLU A 822 -9.78 -28.00 9.52
CA GLU A 822 -10.23 -28.63 8.28
C GLU A 822 -11.74 -28.39 8.04
N ASP A 823 -12.57 -28.66 9.05
CA ASP A 823 -14.01 -28.38 9.07
C ASP A 823 -14.30 -26.90 8.77
N LEU A 824 -13.67 -25.98 9.50
CA LEU A 824 -13.89 -24.53 9.32
C LEU A 824 -13.53 -24.02 7.93
N ASN A 825 -12.41 -24.46 7.35
CA ASN A 825 -12.03 -24.06 5.99
C ASN A 825 -12.94 -24.71 4.93
N GLY A 826 -13.51 -25.89 5.21
CA GLY A 826 -14.51 -26.55 4.35
C GLY A 826 -15.85 -25.82 4.28
N ARG A 827 -16.20 -24.98 5.27
CA ARG A 827 -17.46 -24.24 5.33
C ARG A 827 -17.54 -22.99 4.44
N GLY A 828 -16.44 -22.55 3.83
CA GLY A 828 -16.44 -21.42 2.90
C GLY A 828 -16.72 -20.04 3.53
N ILE A 829 -16.46 -19.88 4.84
CA ILE A 829 -16.73 -18.65 5.60
C ILE A 829 -15.93 -17.47 5.02
N GLU A 830 -16.62 -16.41 4.60
CA GLU A 830 -15.99 -15.26 3.95
C GLU A 830 -15.10 -14.44 4.90
N GLY A 831 -14.01 -13.89 4.35
CA GLY A 831 -13.12 -12.95 5.04
C GLY A 831 -12.16 -13.54 6.06
N ALA A 832 -12.10 -14.86 6.24
CA ALA A 832 -11.12 -15.52 7.09
C ALA A 832 -10.59 -16.85 6.49
N ILE A 833 -9.41 -17.25 6.98
CA ILE A 833 -8.87 -18.61 6.89
C ILE A 833 -8.56 -19.07 8.31
N PHE A 834 -8.80 -20.34 8.63
CA PHE A 834 -8.65 -20.86 9.98
C PHE A 834 -7.44 -21.77 10.09
N ARG A 835 -6.52 -21.46 11.01
CA ARG A 835 -5.24 -22.18 11.14
C ARG A 835 -5.19 -22.95 12.47
N PRO A 836 -4.77 -24.23 12.50
CA PRO A 836 -4.52 -24.94 13.74
C PRO A 836 -3.37 -24.28 14.52
N VAL A 837 -3.58 -24.04 15.81
CA VAL A 837 -2.60 -23.39 16.70
C VAL A 837 -2.52 -24.09 18.05
N HIS A 838 -1.30 -24.22 18.56
CA HIS A 838 -1.05 -24.65 19.94
C HIS A 838 -0.56 -23.45 20.75
N PHE A 839 -1.18 -23.17 21.90
CA PHE A 839 -0.82 -22.03 22.74
C PHE A 839 -1.06 -22.30 24.23
N ILE A 840 -0.46 -21.48 25.10
CA ILE A 840 -0.64 -21.52 26.55
C ILE A 840 -1.11 -20.14 27.02
N PRO A 841 -2.40 -19.93 27.34
CA PRO A 841 -2.88 -18.65 27.83
C PRO A 841 -2.35 -18.39 29.24
N ARG A 842 -1.58 -17.32 29.42
CA ARG A 842 -0.99 -16.94 30.72
C ARG A 842 -1.97 -16.13 31.55
N LYS A 843 -2.18 -16.54 32.81
CA LYS A 843 -2.96 -15.78 33.78
C LYS A 843 -2.21 -14.51 34.18
N LEU A 844 -2.78 -13.35 33.90
CA LEU A 844 -2.08 -12.07 34.02
C LEU A 844 -2.07 -11.51 35.46
N THR A 845 -3.09 -11.82 36.29
CA THR A 845 -3.15 -11.29 37.67
C THR A 845 -3.62 -12.29 38.74
N LYS A 846 -3.17 -12.07 39.98
CA LYS A 846 -3.76 -12.64 41.20
C LYS A 846 -5.11 -11.95 41.46
N GLY A 847 -6.19 -12.49 40.89
CA GLY A 847 -7.55 -12.02 41.15
C GLY A 847 -8.58 -12.55 40.15
N GLU A 848 -8.18 -12.70 38.88
CA GLU A 848 -9.04 -13.20 37.79
C GLU A 848 -9.50 -14.64 38.07
N ASN A 849 -10.70 -14.80 38.64
CA ASN A 849 -11.26 -16.10 39.02
C ASN A 849 -12.32 -16.62 38.03
N ARG A 850 -12.04 -16.48 36.73
CA ARG A 850 -12.71 -17.25 35.66
C ARG A 850 -12.33 -18.74 35.80
N ARG A 851 -12.95 -19.43 36.78
CA ARG A 851 -12.54 -20.78 37.27
C ARG A 851 -12.55 -21.88 36.21
N SER A 852 -13.33 -21.72 35.14
CA SER A 852 -13.48 -22.68 34.04
C SER A 852 -12.41 -22.56 32.94
N LYS A 853 -11.58 -21.51 32.95
CA LYS A 853 -10.63 -21.23 31.86
C LYS A 853 -9.34 -22.07 31.96
N PRO A 854 -8.76 -22.54 30.84
CA PRO A 854 -7.57 -23.41 30.81
C PRO A 854 -6.25 -22.63 31.02
N TRP A 855 -6.21 -21.76 32.04
CA TRP A 855 -5.06 -20.93 32.36
C TRP A 855 -3.80 -21.76 32.62
N ASN A 856 -2.69 -21.39 31.96
CA ASN A 856 -1.40 -22.07 32.01
C ASN A 856 -1.39 -23.53 31.53
N GLN A 857 -2.45 -24.00 30.87
CA GLN A 857 -2.50 -25.32 30.22
C GLN A 857 -2.26 -25.18 28.72
N THR A 858 -1.72 -26.22 28.08
CA THR A 858 -1.62 -26.25 26.60
C THR A 858 -3.01 -26.41 26.00
N CYS A 859 -3.38 -25.48 25.13
CA CYS A 859 -4.59 -25.52 24.33
C CYS A 859 -4.23 -25.82 22.87
N CYS A 860 -4.90 -26.81 22.27
CA CYS A 860 -5.08 -26.86 20.82
C CYS A 860 -6.19 -25.85 20.48
N GLY A 861 -6.14 -25.18 19.35
CA GLY A 861 -7.14 -24.20 18.98
C GLY A 861 -7.05 -23.67 17.56
N ILE A 862 -7.91 -22.71 17.26
CA ILE A 862 -8.04 -22.05 15.97
C ILE A 862 -7.47 -20.63 16.07
N GLU A 863 -6.58 -20.28 15.15
CA GLU A 863 -6.17 -18.91 14.87
C GLU A 863 -6.96 -18.38 13.66
N ILE A 864 -7.57 -17.21 13.82
CA ILE A 864 -8.38 -16.53 12.79
C ILE A 864 -7.46 -15.65 11.95
N MET A 865 -7.16 -16.09 10.73
CA MET A 865 -6.39 -15.33 9.76
C MET A 865 -7.36 -14.53 8.87
N LEU A 866 -7.73 -13.32 9.30
CA LEU A 866 -8.57 -12.43 8.49
C LEU A 866 -7.92 -12.12 7.14
N THR A 867 -8.67 -12.35 6.06
CA THR A 867 -8.27 -12.11 4.66
C THR A 867 -9.04 -10.95 4.02
N ASP A 868 -10.26 -10.69 4.47
CA ASP A 868 -11.08 -9.53 4.09
C ASP A 868 -11.84 -9.04 5.35
N TYR A 869 -11.66 -7.77 5.69
CA TYR A 869 -12.17 -7.16 6.93
C TYR A 869 -13.64 -6.74 6.81
N ASP A 870 -14.13 -6.49 5.60
CA ASP A 870 -15.47 -5.99 5.32
C ASP A 870 -16.44 -7.16 5.03
N ALA A 871 -15.93 -8.25 4.45
CA ALA A 871 -16.67 -9.49 4.23
C ALA A 871 -16.95 -10.25 5.54
N TYR A 872 -16.00 -10.30 6.48
CA TYR A 872 -16.13 -11.13 7.68
C TYR A 872 -17.38 -10.79 8.53
N ARG A 873 -18.10 -11.84 8.95
CA ARG A 873 -19.28 -11.75 9.83
C ARG A 873 -18.89 -12.30 11.20
N SER A 874 -18.81 -11.38 12.15
CA SER A 874 -18.14 -11.55 13.44
C SER A 874 -18.83 -12.58 14.35
N VAL A 875 -20.17 -12.59 14.37
CA VAL A 875 -20.96 -13.53 15.18
C VAL A 875 -21.09 -14.87 14.46
N ALA A 876 -21.43 -14.88 13.17
CA ALA A 876 -21.52 -16.11 12.39
C ALA A 876 -20.20 -16.89 12.41
N GLY A 877 -19.07 -16.22 12.17
CA GLY A 877 -17.74 -16.80 12.27
C GLY A 877 -17.46 -17.39 13.66
N ALA A 878 -17.84 -16.70 14.74
CA ALA A 878 -17.71 -17.25 16.09
C ALA A 878 -18.58 -18.51 16.30
N LEU A 879 -19.82 -18.52 15.84
CA LEU A 879 -20.73 -19.68 15.95
C LEU A 879 -20.20 -20.90 15.17
N HIS A 880 -19.66 -20.71 13.95
CA HIS A 880 -19.01 -21.83 13.24
C HIS A 880 -17.79 -22.36 14.00
N ILE A 881 -16.97 -21.50 14.64
CA ILE A 881 -15.78 -21.94 15.41
C ILE A 881 -16.19 -22.68 16.69
N ILE A 882 -17.25 -22.22 17.39
CA ILE A 882 -17.83 -22.93 18.55
C ILE A 882 -18.26 -24.32 18.12
N ASP A 883 -19.05 -24.42 17.05
CA ASP A 883 -19.58 -25.67 16.54
C ASP A 883 -18.48 -26.63 16.04
N ALA A 884 -17.49 -26.15 15.28
CA ALA A 884 -16.37 -26.96 14.82
C ALA A 884 -15.50 -27.48 15.99
N CYS A 885 -15.18 -26.63 16.97
CA CYS A 885 -14.43 -27.05 18.16
C CYS A 885 -15.23 -28.09 18.96
N ARG A 886 -16.53 -27.87 19.18
CA ARG A 886 -17.44 -28.80 19.86
C ARG A 886 -17.52 -30.16 19.15
N LYS A 887 -17.58 -30.19 17.82
CA LYS A 887 -17.59 -31.44 17.01
C LYS A 887 -16.34 -32.31 17.18
N THR A 888 -15.25 -31.77 17.75
CA THR A 888 -14.06 -32.57 18.08
C THR A 888 -14.19 -33.34 19.40
N SER A 889 -14.94 -32.82 20.37
CA SER A 889 -15.21 -33.45 21.66
C SER A 889 -16.56 -32.96 22.22
N PRO A 890 -17.69 -33.58 21.80
CA PRO A 890 -19.04 -33.03 22.04
C PRO A 890 -19.36 -32.77 23.52
N ASP A 891 -18.99 -33.71 24.40
CA ASP A 891 -19.30 -33.64 25.84
C ASP A 891 -18.34 -32.71 26.63
N SER A 892 -17.36 -32.07 25.98
CA SER A 892 -16.32 -31.27 26.65
C SER A 892 -16.60 -29.77 26.73
N LEU A 893 -17.56 -29.24 25.95
CA LEU A 893 -17.91 -27.81 26.00
C LEU A 893 -18.76 -27.51 27.24
N ALA A 894 -18.31 -26.57 28.08
CA ALA A 894 -19.08 -26.05 29.20
C ALA A 894 -19.24 -24.53 29.04
N TRP A 895 -20.48 -24.08 28.80
CA TRP A 895 -20.82 -22.69 28.49
C TRP A 895 -22.22 -22.29 28.99
N SER A 896 -22.49 -20.98 28.95
CA SER A 896 -23.79 -20.38 29.22
C SER A 896 -24.04 -19.25 28.21
N PRO A 897 -24.53 -19.59 26.99
CA PRO A 897 -24.79 -18.64 25.93
C PRO A 897 -26.15 -17.93 26.08
N PRO A 898 -26.38 -16.81 25.38
CA PRO A 898 -27.71 -16.24 25.20
C PRO A 898 -28.70 -17.26 24.61
N ALA A 899 -29.98 -17.17 24.98
CA ALA A 899 -31.01 -18.16 24.62
C ALA A 899 -31.06 -18.53 23.12
N THR A 900 -30.98 -17.55 22.22
CA THR A 900 -30.98 -17.78 20.76
C THR A 900 -29.73 -18.55 20.27
N ILE A 901 -28.60 -18.41 20.97
CA ILE A 901 -27.37 -19.18 20.69
C ILE A 901 -27.41 -20.55 21.38
N ALA A 902 -28.16 -20.71 22.47
CA ALA A 902 -28.39 -22.02 23.11
C ALA A 902 -29.12 -23.01 22.19
N LEU A 903 -29.91 -22.52 21.22
CA LEU A 903 -30.50 -23.34 20.14
C LEU A 903 -29.46 -24.16 19.37
N LEU A 904 -28.20 -23.72 19.36
CA LEU A 904 -27.10 -24.42 18.70
C LEU A 904 -26.82 -25.81 19.33
N ASP A 905 -27.24 -26.05 20.58
CA ASP A 905 -27.12 -27.34 21.27
C ASP A 905 -28.35 -28.26 21.04
N GLU A 906 -29.37 -27.83 20.28
CA GLU A 906 -30.52 -28.68 19.95
C GLU A 906 -30.16 -29.76 18.89
N PRO A 907 -30.68 -31.01 19.02
CA PRO A 907 -30.37 -32.08 18.08
C PRO A 907 -30.76 -31.77 16.62
N GLY A 908 -29.76 -31.54 15.77
CA GLY A 908 -29.92 -31.23 14.35
C GLY A 908 -29.93 -29.74 14.00
N ALA A 909 -29.75 -28.84 14.98
CA ALA A 909 -29.59 -27.42 14.71
C ALA A 909 -28.34 -27.13 13.85
N THR A 910 -28.46 -26.20 12.91
CA THR A 910 -27.37 -25.73 12.06
C THR A 910 -26.89 -24.35 12.50
N VAL A 911 -25.64 -23.98 12.19
CA VAL A 911 -25.13 -22.64 12.52
C VAL A 911 -25.92 -21.58 11.77
N GLU A 912 -26.29 -21.91 10.53
CA GLU A 912 -27.02 -21.08 9.59
C GLU A 912 -28.42 -20.72 10.14
N ALA A 913 -29.15 -21.69 10.70
CA ALA A 913 -30.45 -21.43 11.34
C ALA A 913 -30.33 -20.58 12.61
N VAL A 914 -29.27 -20.76 13.40
CA VAL A 914 -29.00 -19.93 14.58
C VAL A 914 -28.61 -18.50 14.19
N VAL A 915 -27.85 -18.32 13.10
CA VAL A 915 -27.51 -17.00 12.54
C VAL A 915 -28.76 -16.31 11.97
N GLU A 916 -29.60 -17.03 11.22
CA GLU A 916 -30.87 -16.51 10.70
C GLU A 916 -31.78 -16.07 11.84
N ARG A 917 -32.01 -16.92 12.85
CA ARG A 917 -32.82 -16.60 14.01
C ARG A 917 -32.27 -15.43 14.83
N SER A 918 -30.95 -15.35 14.99
CA SER A 918 -30.27 -14.21 15.61
C SER A 918 -30.46 -12.91 14.82
N GLN A 919 -30.65 -13.00 13.50
CA GLN A 919 -30.85 -11.85 12.62
C GLN A 919 -32.33 -11.41 12.53
N GLU A 920 -33.28 -12.34 12.66
CA GLU A 920 -34.70 -12.04 12.87
C GLU A 920 -34.90 -11.24 14.17
N GLU A 921 -34.30 -11.70 15.27
CA GLU A 921 -34.41 -11.12 16.61
C GLU A 921 -34.11 -9.61 16.64
N VAL A 922 -33.18 -9.16 15.80
CA VAL A 922 -32.70 -7.76 15.75
C VAL A 922 -33.27 -6.96 14.58
N ALA A 923 -34.23 -7.51 13.82
CA ALA A 923 -34.82 -6.85 12.65
C ALA A 923 -35.51 -5.51 13.01
N ASP A 924 -36.25 -5.47 14.12
CA ASP A 924 -36.91 -4.25 14.60
C ASP A 924 -35.90 -3.17 15.01
N PHE A 925 -34.75 -3.55 15.57
CA PHE A 925 -33.65 -2.61 15.85
C PHE A 925 -33.05 -2.05 14.55
N VAL A 926 -32.93 -2.86 13.49
CA VAL A 926 -32.46 -2.41 12.17
C VAL A 926 -33.44 -1.40 11.51
N GLN A 927 -34.72 -1.43 11.90
CA GLN A 927 -35.69 -0.38 11.55
C GLN A 927 -35.59 0.81 12.51
N LYS A 928 -35.83 0.64 13.82
CA LYS A 928 -35.85 1.72 14.82
C LYS A 928 -34.60 2.59 14.80
N ARG A 929 -33.41 2.01 14.62
CA ARG A 929 -32.15 2.79 14.58
C ARG A 929 -32.12 3.84 13.48
N ARG A 930 -32.91 3.70 12.40
CA ARG A 930 -32.93 4.60 11.22
C ARG A 930 -33.29 6.03 11.57
N GLU A 931 -34.15 6.23 12.55
CA GLU A 931 -34.58 7.53 13.06
C GLU A 931 -33.41 8.31 13.71
N TYR A 932 -32.45 7.58 14.27
CA TYR A 932 -31.32 8.11 15.06
C TYR A 932 -29.98 8.15 14.30
N LEU A 933 -29.97 7.90 12.98
CA LEU A 933 -28.73 7.87 12.20
C LEU A 933 -28.27 9.27 11.79
N LEU A 934 -27.10 9.66 12.29
CA LEU A 934 -26.51 10.98 12.05
C LEU A 934 -25.74 11.05 10.73
N TYR A 935 -25.39 9.90 10.14
CA TYR A 935 -24.54 9.79 8.94
C TYR A 935 -25.22 8.96 7.83
N ARG A 936 -24.73 9.07 6.60
CA ARG A 936 -25.25 8.38 5.39
C ARG A 936 -24.24 7.37 4.81
#